data_AF-A0A135S9T9-F1
#
_entry.id   AF-A0A135S9T9-F1
#
_cell.length_a   1.000
_cell.length_b   1.000
_cell.length_c   1.000
_cell.angle_alpha   90.00
_cell.angle_beta   90.00
_cell.angle_gamma   90.00
#
_symmetry.space_group_name_H-M   'P 1'
#
loop_
_entity.id
_entity.type
_entity.pdbx_description
1 polymer ?
#
loop_
_entity_poly.entity_id
_entity_poly.type
_entity_poly.pdbx_seq_one_letter_code
_entity_poly.pdbx_strand_id
1 'polypeptide(L)'
;MKLPAFILVFCLMALYLKVAKALTPLNGTLFQSTFVSNAQDQSFLIEDTQYLAVTSDPIFTVSCVLDPSQGPLTYISALSATTTGDELKQVIDDSFGKDDVFVEGFLSNVLVSASGSEDLDDSVISYLEGLGSNIIYGAGDGPSTCGNSTLIPCPLFAITDGDSLYLSKVLLMYVDMYRTFVTGTYESNGGYKAFTQSEADWGYPMIPVPSRLYSTEDTRLLAGQRVAVKDIYDLEGIQTTAGSRAYAAVNDVADKTAPALQQILDLGGVVVGKQKTAQFASPQSPWNWNDAFYPRSPRGDTFLSCSGSSSGAGCSIAAYDWLDFAIGTDTGLSVRQPAAFSGTYGNRPSQGMILMENIITNAFNADTAGVFCRDPVKWTTFAKAWYDPSLHQDTSLNGLPALSVPDERTFPKRILYPVDHLPLQNPAAETILQKFLSDASASLGATVEQVNLTETIENVTGRPISQILGDLLVLWTHDLITETAQPLLAKYAPAFPPLDQPYRGAFHSLTIDDNVYKAAMTNRTRDAALWHDKALFSTDTSCSEAIFVYDVGTGGIPTFRSQDLNSDPGSTTPVNPTTSQAGSTVASYFGDADYTVPIGQVHYFSNVTFQEEFMPVTVNLVAKRGCDFVLFNLVNDLADKGILKTVLTGQQAFAS
;
A
#
# COMPACT_ATOMS: atom_id res chain seq x y z
N MET A 1 -9.63 -38.63 35.98
CA MET A 1 -10.84 -39.18 35.31
C MET A 1 -11.97 -38.17 35.49
N LYS A 2 -12.63 -37.79 34.39
CA LYS A 2 -13.63 -36.72 34.18
C LYS A 2 -13.08 -35.35 33.71
N LEU A 3 -12.97 -35.22 32.39
CA LEU A 3 -13.00 -33.96 31.63
C LEU A 3 -14.43 -33.37 31.70
N PRO A 4 -14.63 -32.04 31.71
CA PRO A 4 -15.98 -31.46 31.74
C PRO A 4 -16.57 -31.37 30.33
N ALA A 5 -17.85 -31.74 30.23
CA ALA A 5 -18.67 -31.85 29.03
C ALA A 5 -18.94 -30.54 28.26
N PHE A 6 -18.22 -29.45 28.54
CA PHE A 6 -18.44 -28.13 27.94
C PHE A 6 -17.79 -27.97 26.55
N ILE A 7 -16.71 -28.70 26.26
CA ILE A 7 -16.01 -28.62 24.96
C ILE A 7 -16.77 -29.39 23.87
N LEU A 8 -17.51 -30.45 24.24
CA LEU A 8 -18.29 -31.25 23.28
C LEU A 8 -19.51 -30.47 22.74
N VAL A 9 -20.11 -29.59 23.54
CA VAL A 9 -21.31 -28.82 23.15
C VAL A 9 -20.96 -27.71 22.15
N PHE A 10 -19.79 -27.07 22.26
CA PHE A 10 -19.34 -26.06 21.30
C PHE A 10 -18.94 -26.65 19.94
N CYS A 11 -18.27 -27.81 19.93
CA CYS A 11 -17.97 -28.52 18.67
C CYS A 11 -19.24 -29.06 17.99
N LEU A 12 -20.24 -29.54 18.75
CA LEU A 12 -21.51 -29.98 18.19
C LEU A 12 -22.37 -28.80 17.68
N MET A 13 -22.32 -27.63 18.32
CA MET A 13 -22.99 -26.41 17.81
C MET A 13 -22.33 -25.87 16.53
N ALA A 14 -20.99 -25.86 16.45
CA ALA A 14 -20.28 -25.44 15.23
C ALA A 14 -20.50 -26.41 14.06
N LEU A 15 -20.67 -27.71 14.34
CA LEU A 15 -21.03 -28.70 13.33
C LEU A 15 -22.52 -28.60 12.93
N TYR A 16 -23.42 -28.32 13.88
CA TYR A 16 -24.84 -28.09 13.58
C TYR A 16 -25.06 -26.78 12.81
N LEU A 17 -24.29 -25.71 13.05
CA LEU A 17 -24.34 -24.48 12.25
C LEU A 17 -23.80 -24.68 10.82
N LYS A 18 -22.83 -25.58 10.62
CA LYS A 18 -22.35 -25.95 9.27
C LYS A 18 -23.31 -26.88 8.51
N VAL A 19 -24.08 -27.72 9.22
CA VAL A 19 -25.03 -28.65 8.59
C VAL A 19 -26.45 -28.05 8.45
N ALA A 20 -26.83 -27.10 9.30
CA ALA A 20 -28.13 -26.41 9.22
C ALA A 20 -28.18 -25.31 8.13
N LYS A 21 -27.03 -24.87 7.61
CA LYS A 21 -26.96 -23.94 6.46
C LYS A 21 -27.38 -24.58 5.12
N ALA A 22 -27.54 -25.91 5.07
CA ALA A 22 -27.86 -26.63 3.84
C ALA A 22 -29.35 -26.62 3.45
N LEU A 23 -30.25 -25.99 4.23
CA LEU A 23 -31.70 -26.03 3.97
C LEU A 23 -32.46 -24.73 4.29
N THR A 24 -31.77 -23.61 4.49
CA THR A 24 -32.43 -22.29 4.48
C THR A 24 -32.56 -21.82 3.04
N PRO A 25 -33.78 -21.52 2.54
CA PRO A 25 -33.92 -20.78 1.28
C PRO A 25 -33.06 -19.52 1.35
N LEU A 26 -32.46 -19.10 0.22
CA LEU A 26 -31.88 -17.76 0.06
C LEU A 26 -33.00 -16.73 0.30
N ASN A 27 -33.33 -16.44 1.56
CA ASN A 27 -34.16 -15.31 1.94
C ASN A 27 -33.28 -14.06 1.86
N GLY A 28 -32.90 -13.72 0.62
CA GLY A 28 -32.41 -12.41 0.25
C GLY A 28 -33.56 -11.42 0.35
N THR A 29 -34.02 -11.12 1.57
CA THR A 29 -34.86 -9.96 1.79
C THR A 29 -33.98 -8.73 1.58
N LEU A 30 -34.10 -8.14 0.39
CA LEU A 30 -33.63 -6.79 0.07
C LEU A 30 -34.18 -5.83 1.13
N PHE A 31 -33.36 -5.45 2.11
CA PHE A 31 -33.64 -4.22 2.85
C PHE A 31 -33.32 -3.06 1.92
N GLN A 32 -34.37 -2.58 1.27
CA GLN A 32 -34.34 -1.44 0.36
C GLN A 32 -34.11 -0.16 1.16
N SER A 33 -32.86 0.16 1.49
CA SER A 33 -32.45 1.52 1.82
C SER A 33 -31.70 2.11 0.63
N THR A 34 -32.47 2.48 -0.41
CA THR A 34 -31.96 3.26 -1.53
C THR A 34 -31.68 4.68 -1.05
N PHE A 35 -30.43 5.00 -0.73
CA PHE A 35 -29.99 6.40 -0.71
C PHE A 35 -29.57 6.79 -2.13
N VAL A 36 -30.56 7.23 -2.91
CA VAL A 36 -30.29 7.93 -4.18
C VAL A 36 -29.89 9.36 -3.81
N SER A 37 -28.60 9.64 -3.75
CA SER A 37 -28.12 11.01 -3.94
C SER A 37 -27.81 11.16 -5.42
N ASN A 38 -28.34 12.20 -6.08
CA ASN A 38 -28.22 12.42 -7.53
C ASN A 38 -26.78 12.64 -8.05
N ALA A 39 -25.75 12.42 -7.22
CA ALA A 39 -24.34 12.58 -7.54
C ALA A 39 -23.47 11.33 -7.25
N GLN A 40 -24.02 10.27 -6.65
CA GLN A 40 -23.27 9.06 -6.30
C GLN A 40 -23.97 7.79 -6.82
N ASP A 41 -23.15 6.79 -7.12
CA ASP A 41 -23.55 5.42 -7.46
C ASP A 41 -24.39 4.75 -6.35
N GLN A 42 -25.14 3.70 -6.70
CA GLN A 42 -26.15 3.15 -5.79
C GLN A 42 -25.52 2.25 -4.73
N SER A 43 -25.78 2.55 -3.45
CA SER A 43 -25.46 1.64 -2.35
C SER A 43 -26.60 0.65 -2.11
N PHE A 44 -26.26 -0.58 -1.77
CA PHE A 44 -27.21 -1.63 -1.43
C PHE A 44 -26.66 -2.56 -0.34
N LEU A 45 -27.54 -3.39 0.23
CA LEU A 45 -27.19 -4.37 1.25
C LEU A 45 -27.40 -5.78 0.72
N ILE A 46 -26.46 -6.67 1.04
CA ILE A 46 -26.69 -8.10 1.06
C ILE A 46 -26.53 -8.52 2.51
N GLU A 47 -27.62 -9.00 3.11
CA GLU A 47 -27.70 -9.21 4.56
C GLU A 47 -27.38 -7.89 5.29
N ASP A 48 -26.33 -7.85 6.13
CA ASP A 48 -25.87 -6.66 6.85
C ASP A 48 -24.62 -6.01 6.21
N THR A 49 -24.20 -6.48 5.03
CA THR A 49 -22.98 -6.02 4.36
C THR A 49 -23.32 -4.97 3.30
N GLN A 50 -22.64 -3.83 3.37
CA GLN A 50 -22.84 -2.71 2.43
C GLN A 50 -21.97 -2.85 1.18
N TYR A 51 -22.61 -2.64 0.04
CA TYR A 51 -21.99 -2.65 -1.28
C TYR A 51 -22.31 -1.35 -2.03
N LEU A 52 -21.48 -1.05 -3.03
CA LEU A 52 -21.67 0.01 -4.01
C LEU A 52 -21.77 -0.59 -5.41
N ALA A 53 -22.81 -0.27 -6.15
CA ALA A 53 -22.98 -0.61 -7.56
C ALA A 53 -22.66 0.60 -8.44
N VAL A 54 -21.71 0.48 -9.39
CA VAL A 54 -21.28 1.59 -10.28
C VAL A 54 -22.29 1.81 -11.41
N THR A 55 -23.50 2.22 -11.06
CA THR A 55 -24.65 2.41 -11.96
C THR A 55 -24.47 3.56 -12.96
N SER A 56 -23.53 4.47 -12.69
CA SER A 56 -23.15 5.54 -13.60
C SER A 56 -22.22 5.08 -14.74
N ASP A 57 -21.74 3.83 -14.69
CA ASP A 57 -20.92 3.20 -15.72
C ASP A 57 -21.31 1.71 -15.89
N PRO A 58 -22.49 1.40 -16.47
CA PRO A 58 -22.88 0.04 -16.75
C PRO A 58 -21.90 -0.62 -17.74
N ILE A 59 -21.43 -1.81 -17.42
CA ILE A 59 -20.44 -2.55 -18.21
C ILE A 59 -21.07 -3.44 -19.29
N PHE A 60 -22.38 -3.69 -19.20
CA PHE A 60 -23.10 -4.51 -20.17
C PHE A 60 -24.60 -4.22 -20.18
N THR A 61 -25.23 -4.40 -21.34
CA THR A 61 -26.68 -4.29 -21.51
C THR A 61 -27.22 -5.58 -22.13
N VAL A 62 -28.24 -6.17 -21.49
CA VAL A 62 -28.94 -7.35 -21.99
C VAL A 62 -30.36 -6.94 -22.38
N SER A 63 -30.79 -7.23 -23.61
CA SER A 63 -32.19 -7.12 -23.99
C SER A 63 -32.94 -8.36 -23.50
N CYS A 64 -33.93 -8.19 -22.62
CA CYS A 64 -34.74 -9.30 -22.11
C CYS A 64 -36.20 -8.90 -21.96
N VAL A 65 -37.12 -9.84 -22.16
CA VAL A 65 -38.58 -9.62 -22.13
C VAL A 65 -39.20 -10.02 -20.78
N LEU A 66 -38.38 -10.32 -19.78
CA LEU A 66 -38.84 -10.76 -18.44
C LEU A 66 -38.83 -9.60 -17.45
N ASP A 67 -39.78 -9.62 -16.51
CA ASP A 67 -39.87 -8.73 -15.35
C ASP A 67 -38.70 -9.01 -14.40
N PRO A 68 -37.67 -8.15 -14.30
CA PRO A 68 -36.53 -8.46 -13.46
C PRO A 68 -36.61 -7.71 -12.14
N SER A 69 -36.38 -8.46 -11.06
CA SER A 69 -35.95 -7.89 -9.79
C SER A 69 -34.68 -7.07 -10.00
N GLN A 70 -34.76 -5.75 -9.82
CA GLN A 70 -33.57 -4.90 -9.65
C GLN A 70 -32.79 -5.39 -8.43
N GLY A 71 -31.46 -5.48 -8.52
CA GLY A 71 -30.67 -5.94 -7.39
C GLY A 71 -29.38 -6.69 -7.74
N PRO A 72 -28.77 -7.33 -6.72
CA PRO A 72 -27.58 -8.15 -6.91
C PRO A 72 -27.89 -9.37 -7.80
N LEU A 73 -26.89 -9.71 -8.61
CA LEU A 73 -26.96 -10.77 -9.60
C LEU A 73 -25.57 -11.37 -9.82
N THR A 74 -25.50 -12.64 -10.19
CA THR A 74 -24.29 -13.27 -10.70
C THR A 74 -24.43 -13.53 -12.19
N TYR A 75 -23.48 -13.05 -13.00
CA TYR A 75 -23.33 -13.54 -14.37
C TYR A 75 -22.37 -14.72 -14.37
N ILE A 76 -22.75 -15.84 -14.99
CA ILE A 76 -21.87 -16.99 -15.14
C ILE A 76 -21.47 -17.11 -16.60
N SER A 77 -20.18 -16.90 -16.87
CA SER A 77 -19.59 -17.02 -18.21
C SER A 77 -19.37 -18.48 -18.61
N ALA A 78 -19.30 -18.74 -19.92
CA ALA A 78 -18.90 -20.02 -20.52
C ALA A 78 -19.72 -21.25 -20.08
N LEU A 79 -20.99 -21.08 -19.69
CA LEU A 79 -21.92 -22.18 -19.48
C LEU A 79 -22.28 -22.83 -20.81
N SER A 80 -22.25 -24.16 -20.85
CA SER A 80 -22.58 -24.95 -22.03
C SER A 80 -23.39 -26.19 -21.66
N ALA A 81 -24.00 -26.83 -22.66
CA ALA A 81 -24.67 -28.12 -22.50
C ALA A 81 -23.74 -29.27 -22.03
N THR A 82 -22.42 -29.05 -21.99
CA THR A 82 -21.45 -30.01 -21.46
C THR A 82 -20.98 -29.71 -20.04
N THR A 83 -21.31 -28.53 -19.51
CA THR A 83 -20.96 -28.13 -18.15
C THR A 83 -21.93 -28.79 -17.17
N THR A 84 -21.41 -29.54 -16.21
CA THR A 84 -22.25 -30.23 -15.21
C THR A 84 -22.52 -29.36 -13.97
N GLY A 85 -23.57 -29.68 -13.23
CA GLY A 85 -23.90 -29.01 -11.98
C GLY A 85 -22.81 -29.14 -10.91
N ASP A 86 -22.12 -30.29 -10.85
CA ASP A 86 -21.00 -30.52 -9.93
C ASP A 86 -19.78 -29.64 -10.28
N GLU A 87 -19.48 -29.46 -11.57
CA GLU A 87 -18.42 -28.55 -12.02
C GLU A 87 -18.75 -27.10 -11.67
N LEU A 88 -19.99 -26.66 -11.93
CA LEU A 88 -20.43 -25.31 -11.57
C LEU A 88 -20.37 -25.08 -10.06
N LYS A 89 -20.81 -26.06 -9.27
CA LYS A 89 -20.73 -26.01 -7.82
C LYS A 89 -19.29 -25.83 -7.35
N GLN A 90 -18.37 -26.64 -7.87
CA GLN A 90 -16.95 -26.55 -7.50
C GLN A 90 -16.37 -25.17 -7.84
N VAL A 91 -16.71 -24.62 -9.01
CA VAL A 91 -16.25 -23.29 -9.42
C VAL A 91 -16.78 -22.20 -8.47
N ILE A 92 -18.06 -22.23 -8.12
CA ILE A 92 -18.66 -21.26 -7.19
C ILE A 92 -18.00 -21.36 -5.80
N ASP A 93 -17.82 -22.58 -5.29
CA ASP A 93 -17.16 -22.83 -4.01
C ASP A 93 -15.71 -22.31 -4.01
N ASP A 94 -14.97 -22.53 -5.10
CA ASP A 94 -13.60 -22.03 -5.28
C ASP A 94 -13.55 -20.49 -5.33
N SER A 95 -14.56 -19.85 -5.93
CA SER A 95 -14.64 -18.38 -6.02
C SER A 95 -14.84 -17.72 -4.67
N PHE A 96 -15.62 -18.31 -3.76
CA PHE A 96 -15.76 -17.82 -2.38
C PHE A 96 -14.43 -17.82 -1.61
N GLY A 97 -13.49 -18.69 -1.98
CA GLY A 97 -12.16 -18.72 -1.37
C GLY A 97 -11.16 -17.71 -1.96
N LYS A 98 -11.44 -17.19 -3.17
CA LYS A 98 -10.54 -16.30 -3.92
C LYS A 98 -10.99 -14.83 -3.90
N ASP A 99 -12.24 -14.58 -3.53
CA ASP A 99 -12.84 -13.26 -3.53
C ASP A 99 -13.59 -12.98 -2.24
N ASP A 100 -13.41 -11.78 -1.73
CA ASP A 100 -14.04 -11.27 -0.51
C ASP A 100 -15.30 -10.42 -0.79
N VAL A 101 -15.58 -10.11 -2.06
CA VAL A 101 -16.77 -9.36 -2.48
C VAL A 101 -17.93 -10.30 -2.79
N PHE A 102 -17.65 -11.39 -3.52
CA PHE A 102 -18.61 -12.40 -3.92
C PHE A 102 -19.03 -13.28 -2.75
N VAL A 103 -20.32 -13.26 -2.43
CA VAL A 103 -20.95 -14.02 -1.33
C VAL A 103 -22.22 -14.71 -1.83
N GLU A 104 -22.72 -15.69 -1.06
CA GLU A 104 -23.92 -16.49 -1.39
C GLU A 104 -25.13 -15.63 -1.83
N GLY A 105 -25.30 -14.43 -1.24
CA GLY A 105 -26.41 -13.54 -1.59
C GLY A 105 -26.41 -13.03 -3.03
N PHE A 106 -25.30 -13.06 -3.76
CA PHE A 106 -25.26 -12.75 -5.19
C PHE A 106 -25.88 -13.85 -6.06
N LEU A 107 -26.07 -15.06 -5.52
CA LEU A 107 -26.65 -16.20 -6.23
C LEU A 107 -28.19 -16.18 -6.22
N SER A 108 -28.84 -15.16 -5.63
CA SER A 108 -30.31 -15.05 -5.67
C SER A 108 -30.83 -14.90 -7.10
N ASN A 109 -30.08 -14.19 -7.95
CA ASN A 109 -30.35 -14.05 -9.38
C ASN A 109 -29.12 -14.47 -10.17
N VAL A 110 -29.30 -15.34 -11.15
CA VAL A 110 -28.20 -15.87 -11.95
C VAL A 110 -28.49 -15.67 -13.42
N LEU A 111 -27.73 -14.78 -14.07
CA LEU A 111 -27.75 -14.60 -15.52
C LEU A 111 -26.82 -15.62 -16.15
N VAL A 112 -27.36 -16.42 -17.06
CA VAL A 112 -26.64 -17.43 -17.83
C VAL A 112 -26.57 -17.03 -19.30
N SER A 113 -25.43 -17.33 -19.94
CA SER A 113 -25.20 -17.12 -21.37
C SER A 113 -25.91 -18.20 -22.22
N ALA A 114 -27.23 -18.33 -22.05
CA ALA A 114 -28.08 -19.32 -22.70
C ALA A 114 -29.37 -18.66 -23.19
N SER A 115 -29.92 -19.15 -24.30
CA SER A 115 -31.18 -18.64 -24.86
C SER A 115 -32.40 -19.26 -24.16
N GLY A 116 -32.22 -20.45 -23.57
CA GLY A 116 -33.22 -21.14 -22.78
C GLY A 116 -32.63 -22.28 -21.95
N SER A 117 -33.47 -22.96 -21.17
CA SER A 117 -33.08 -24.11 -20.34
C SER A 117 -32.48 -25.25 -21.16
N GLU A 118 -32.93 -25.42 -22.40
CA GLU A 118 -32.49 -26.43 -23.35
C GLU A 118 -31.02 -26.32 -23.77
N ASP A 119 -30.40 -25.16 -23.54
CA ASP A 119 -28.98 -24.93 -23.84
C ASP A 119 -28.07 -25.33 -22.67
N LEU A 120 -28.63 -25.72 -21.52
CA LEU A 120 -27.91 -26.09 -20.29
C LEU A 120 -28.11 -27.57 -19.96
N ASP A 121 -27.16 -28.15 -19.23
CA ASP A 121 -27.33 -29.48 -18.65
C ASP A 121 -28.36 -29.46 -17.49
N ASP A 122 -29.23 -30.46 -17.42
CA ASP A 122 -30.29 -30.57 -16.39
C ASP A 122 -29.74 -30.51 -14.96
N SER A 123 -28.51 -30.98 -14.73
CA SER A 123 -27.86 -30.94 -13.41
C SER A 123 -27.45 -29.52 -12.99
N VAL A 124 -27.13 -28.63 -13.94
CA VAL A 124 -26.87 -27.21 -13.67
C VAL A 124 -28.15 -26.53 -13.20
N ILE A 125 -29.25 -26.76 -13.92
CA ILE A 125 -30.57 -26.21 -13.57
C ILE A 125 -30.97 -26.70 -12.17
N SER A 126 -30.88 -28.02 -11.94
CA SER A 126 -31.20 -28.63 -10.65
C SER A 126 -30.35 -28.07 -9.50
N TYR A 127 -29.07 -27.78 -9.75
CA TYR A 127 -28.18 -27.18 -8.76
C TYR A 127 -28.61 -25.74 -8.42
N LEU A 128 -28.83 -24.89 -9.43
CA LEU A 128 -29.24 -23.50 -9.24
C LEU A 128 -30.64 -23.39 -8.59
N GLU A 129 -31.60 -24.21 -9.02
CA GLU A 129 -32.91 -24.31 -8.37
C GLU A 129 -32.78 -24.81 -6.92
N GLY A 130 -31.85 -25.73 -6.66
CA GLY A 130 -31.53 -26.23 -5.33
C GLY A 130 -30.99 -25.16 -4.38
N LEU A 131 -30.33 -24.12 -4.90
CA LEU A 131 -29.93 -22.93 -4.15
C LEU A 131 -31.11 -21.96 -3.93
N GLY A 132 -32.19 -22.08 -4.71
CA GLY A 132 -33.28 -21.12 -4.76
C GLY A 132 -33.00 -19.91 -5.66
N SER A 133 -32.07 -20.06 -6.61
CA SER A 133 -31.72 -19.01 -7.58
C SER A 133 -32.83 -18.79 -8.61
N ASN A 134 -33.09 -17.52 -8.93
CA ASN A 134 -33.85 -17.14 -10.12
C ASN A 134 -32.91 -17.16 -11.34
N ILE A 135 -33.16 -18.06 -12.30
CA ILE A 135 -32.33 -18.22 -13.50
C ILE A 135 -32.84 -17.29 -14.60
N ILE A 136 -31.96 -16.44 -15.12
CA ILE A 136 -32.24 -15.47 -16.16
C ILE A 136 -31.46 -15.87 -17.41
N TYR A 137 -32.16 -16.03 -18.53
CA TYR A 137 -31.57 -16.42 -19.80
C TYR A 137 -31.28 -15.18 -20.66
N GLY A 138 -30.00 -14.98 -21.00
CA GLY A 138 -29.55 -13.92 -21.90
C GLY A 138 -28.78 -14.50 -23.07
N ALA A 139 -29.27 -14.30 -24.29
CA ALA A 139 -28.58 -14.74 -25.49
C ALA A 139 -27.42 -13.79 -25.82
N GLY A 140 -26.18 -14.32 -25.89
CA GLY A 140 -24.98 -13.59 -26.32
C GLY A 140 -23.79 -13.74 -25.38
N ASP A 141 -22.62 -13.27 -25.83
CA ASP A 141 -21.42 -13.17 -25.00
C ASP A 141 -21.63 -12.03 -23.99
N GLY A 142 -21.50 -12.31 -22.69
CA GLY A 142 -21.65 -11.31 -21.63
C GLY A 142 -20.53 -10.27 -21.54
N PRO A 143 -20.45 -9.51 -20.43
CA PRO A 143 -19.40 -8.51 -20.25
C PRO A 143 -18.02 -9.15 -20.29
N SER A 144 -17.10 -8.60 -21.10
CA SER A 144 -15.71 -9.05 -21.16
C SER A 144 -14.99 -8.98 -19.81
N THR A 145 -15.40 -8.06 -18.94
CA THR A 145 -14.91 -7.94 -17.56
C THR A 145 -15.20 -9.18 -16.70
N CYS A 146 -16.19 -10.00 -17.07
CA CYS A 146 -16.53 -11.23 -16.39
C CYS A 146 -15.91 -12.47 -17.05
N GLY A 147 -15.05 -12.25 -18.04
CA GLY A 147 -14.48 -13.29 -18.87
C GLY A 147 -15.47 -13.91 -19.85
N ASN A 148 -14.93 -14.44 -20.95
CA ASN A 148 -15.74 -15.04 -22.03
C ASN A 148 -15.42 -16.53 -22.25
N SER A 149 -14.36 -17.06 -21.64
CA SER A 149 -13.81 -18.37 -22.00
C SER A 149 -13.68 -19.36 -20.84
N THR A 150 -13.80 -18.88 -19.60
CA THR A 150 -13.63 -19.66 -18.38
C THR A 150 -14.92 -19.63 -17.58
N LEU A 151 -15.35 -20.79 -17.08
CA LEU A 151 -16.51 -20.89 -16.19
C LEU A 151 -16.18 -20.19 -14.86
N ILE A 152 -16.63 -18.94 -14.69
CA ILE A 152 -16.38 -18.11 -13.49
C ILE A 152 -17.64 -17.30 -13.15
N PRO A 153 -18.07 -17.28 -11.87
CA PRO A 153 -19.13 -16.39 -11.43
C PRO A 153 -18.61 -14.95 -11.33
N CYS A 154 -19.41 -14.00 -11.80
CA CYS A 154 -19.09 -12.59 -11.77
C CYS A 154 -20.19 -11.84 -10.99
N PRO A 155 -19.89 -11.29 -9.79
CA PRO A 155 -20.87 -10.53 -9.02
C PRO A 155 -21.17 -9.20 -9.72
N LEU A 156 -22.44 -8.89 -9.93
CA LEU A 156 -22.90 -7.69 -10.60
C LEU A 156 -24.15 -7.13 -9.90
N PHE A 157 -24.55 -5.93 -10.32
CA PHE A 157 -25.81 -5.33 -9.94
C PHE A 157 -26.60 -4.98 -11.20
N ALA A 158 -27.89 -5.31 -11.21
CA ALA A 158 -28.76 -5.14 -12.36
C ALA A 158 -29.79 -4.04 -12.11
N ILE A 159 -29.88 -3.08 -13.04
CA ILE A 159 -30.97 -2.10 -13.15
C ILE A 159 -31.77 -2.40 -14.40
N THR A 160 -33.09 -2.22 -14.36
CA THR A 160 -33.96 -2.38 -15.53
C THR A 160 -34.76 -1.12 -15.81
N ASP A 161 -34.99 -0.87 -17.11
CA ASP A 161 -35.97 0.10 -17.60
C ASP A 161 -37.27 -0.55 -18.11
N GLY A 162 -37.40 -1.88 -17.97
CA GLY A 162 -38.53 -2.69 -18.44
C GLY A 162 -38.27 -3.44 -19.75
N ASP A 163 -37.34 -2.96 -20.59
CA ASP A 163 -37.00 -3.58 -21.88
C ASP A 163 -35.56 -4.12 -21.90
N SER A 164 -34.71 -3.63 -21.00
CA SER A 164 -33.30 -4.00 -20.90
C SER A 164 -32.82 -4.10 -19.45
N LEU A 165 -31.76 -4.89 -19.26
CA LEU A 165 -30.97 -4.97 -18.04
C LEU A 165 -29.63 -4.28 -18.25
N TYR A 166 -29.31 -3.34 -17.38
CA TYR A 166 -28.03 -2.66 -17.29
C TYR A 166 -27.24 -3.26 -16.13
N LEU A 167 -26.09 -3.86 -16.43
CA LEU A 167 -25.26 -4.55 -15.46
C LEU A 167 -24.07 -3.68 -15.06
N SER A 168 -23.84 -3.51 -13.77
CA SER A 168 -22.76 -2.69 -13.21
C SER A 168 -21.86 -3.51 -12.29
N LYS A 169 -20.58 -3.15 -12.25
CA LYS A 169 -19.63 -3.65 -11.25
C LYS A 169 -20.15 -3.33 -9.84
N VAL A 170 -19.94 -4.26 -8.94
CA VAL A 170 -20.14 -4.08 -7.49
C VAL A 170 -18.81 -4.01 -6.75
N LEU A 171 -18.81 -3.23 -5.68
CA LEU A 171 -17.69 -3.01 -4.78
C LEU A 171 -18.16 -3.22 -3.35
N LEU A 172 -17.39 -3.96 -2.56
CA LEU A 172 -17.62 -4.12 -1.13
C LEU A 172 -17.17 -2.85 -0.39
N MET A 173 -17.98 -2.36 0.53
CA MET A 173 -17.65 -1.18 1.34
C MET A 173 -16.92 -1.59 2.62
N TYR A 174 -15.59 -1.44 2.62
CA TYR A 174 -14.78 -1.66 3.82
C TYR A 174 -14.75 -0.43 4.72
N VAL A 175 -14.90 -0.63 6.03
CA VAL A 175 -14.76 0.45 7.02
C VAL A 175 -13.29 0.67 7.36
N ASP A 176 -12.78 1.89 7.17
CA ASP A 176 -11.41 2.27 7.54
C ASP A 176 -11.31 2.65 9.04
N MET A 177 -11.43 1.65 9.91
CA MET A 177 -11.37 1.81 11.38
C MET A 177 -10.03 2.40 11.88
N TYR A 178 -8.96 2.27 11.11
CA TYR A 178 -7.64 2.81 11.41
C TYR A 178 -7.44 4.23 10.87
N ARG A 179 -8.42 4.79 10.15
CA ARG A 179 -8.38 6.15 9.57
C ARG A 179 -7.11 6.39 8.76
N THR A 180 -6.72 5.42 7.94
CA THR A 180 -5.53 5.44 7.08
C THR A 180 -5.77 6.12 5.73
N PHE A 181 -7.02 6.31 5.32
CA PHE A 181 -7.41 6.94 4.06
C PHE A 181 -7.90 8.38 4.25
N VAL A 182 -7.66 9.21 3.23
CA VAL A 182 -8.31 10.51 3.03
C VAL A 182 -9.68 10.29 2.41
N THR A 183 -9.73 9.45 1.36
CA THR A 183 -10.96 9.07 0.65
C THR A 183 -10.77 7.71 -0.01
N GLY A 184 -11.86 6.93 -0.11
CA GLY A 184 -11.94 5.82 -1.04
C GLY A 184 -12.02 6.32 -2.47
N THR A 185 -11.60 5.50 -3.45
CA THR A 185 -11.70 5.80 -4.88
C THR A 185 -12.17 4.57 -5.64
N TYR A 186 -12.86 4.78 -6.76
CA TYR A 186 -13.26 3.71 -7.66
C TYR A 186 -13.30 4.20 -9.10
N GLU A 187 -13.07 3.27 -10.04
CA GLU A 187 -13.10 3.54 -11.48
C GLU A 187 -14.55 3.78 -11.95
N SER A 188 -14.74 4.75 -12.84
CA SER A 188 -15.99 5.01 -13.54
C SER A 188 -15.73 5.82 -14.80
N ASN A 189 -16.27 5.38 -15.94
CA ASN A 189 -16.20 6.04 -17.24
C ASN A 189 -14.76 6.37 -17.69
N GLY A 190 -13.81 5.46 -17.43
CA GLY A 190 -12.39 5.61 -17.80
C GLY A 190 -11.55 6.52 -16.90
N GLY A 191 -12.15 7.13 -15.86
CA GLY A 191 -11.45 7.89 -14.81
C GLY A 191 -11.78 7.37 -13.41
N TYR A 192 -11.50 8.16 -12.38
CA TYR A 192 -11.81 7.81 -10.99
C TYR A 192 -12.80 8.77 -10.33
N LYS A 193 -13.60 8.24 -9.41
CA LYS A 193 -14.51 8.99 -8.53
C LYS A 193 -14.12 8.81 -7.07
N ALA A 194 -14.21 9.90 -6.31
CA ALA A 194 -14.03 9.86 -4.87
C ALA A 194 -15.28 9.28 -4.20
N PHE A 195 -15.07 8.47 -3.15
CA PHE A 195 -16.13 7.99 -2.29
C PHE A 195 -15.97 8.55 -0.87
N THR A 196 -16.93 9.38 -0.46
CA THR A 196 -16.82 10.25 0.72
C THR A 196 -17.74 9.86 1.86
N GLN A 197 -18.49 8.76 1.75
CA GLN A 197 -19.35 8.34 2.85
C GLN A 197 -18.52 7.70 3.96
N SER A 198 -19.04 7.85 5.18
CA SER A 198 -18.48 7.25 6.39
C SER A 198 -19.53 6.36 7.03
N GLU A 199 -19.09 5.40 7.84
CA GLU A 199 -19.99 4.64 8.69
C GLU A 199 -20.66 5.54 9.75
N ALA A 200 -21.82 5.11 10.23
CA ALA A 200 -22.75 5.95 10.99
C ALA A 200 -22.37 6.20 12.46
N ASP A 201 -21.59 5.31 13.09
CA ASP A 201 -21.31 5.33 14.52
C ASP A 201 -20.14 6.26 14.86
N TRP A 202 -18.97 6.03 14.28
CA TRP A 202 -17.73 6.76 14.59
C TRP A 202 -17.27 7.66 13.45
N GLY A 203 -17.96 7.68 12.30
CA GLY A 203 -17.56 8.43 11.12
C GLY A 203 -16.23 7.94 10.53
N TYR A 204 -15.94 6.64 10.56
CA TYR A 204 -14.82 6.05 9.81
C TYR A 204 -15.12 6.10 8.30
N PRO A 205 -14.15 6.52 7.47
CA PRO A 205 -14.33 6.50 6.01
C PRO A 205 -14.66 5.09 5.52
N MET A 206 -15.51 4.98 4.50
CA MET A 206 -15.74 3.72 3.81
C MET A 206 -14.96 3.67 2.50
N ILE A 207 -14.34 2.53 2.21
CA ILE A 207 -13.47 2.31 1.06
C ILE A 207 -14.16 1.29 0.13
N PRO A 208 -14.56 1.71 -1.09
CA PRO A 208 -15.16 0.80 -2.05
C PRO A 208 -14.07 -0.07 -2.69
N VAL A 209 -14.21 -1.39 -2.57
CA VAL A 209 -13.22 -2.36 -3.05
C VAL A 209 -13.86 -3.33 -4.06
N PRO A 210 -13.37 -3.39 -5.31
CA PRO A 210 -13.98 -4.24 -6.33
C PRO A 210 -13.60 -5.72 -6.17
N SER A 211 -14.46 -6.60 -6.70
CA SER A 211 -14.19 -8.03 -6.78
C SER A 211 -12.93 -8.31 -7.60
N ARG A 212 -12.13 -9.27 -7.15
CA ARG A 212 -10.96 -9.81 -7.87
C ARG A 212 -11.38 -10.69 -9.04
N LEU A 213 -12.63 -11.20 -9.03
CA LEU A 213 -13.14 -12.07 -10.09
C LEU A 213 -13.20 -11.34 -11.44
N TYR A 214 -13.34 -10.01 -11.44
CA TYR A 214 -13.27 -9.17 -12.64
C TYR A 214 -11.93 -9.21 -13.38
N SER A 215 -10.89 -9.75 -12.75
CA SER A 215 -9.53 -9.79 -13.28
C SER A 215 -9.04 -11.21 -13.56
N THR A 216 -9.90 -12.22 -13.47
CA THR A 216 -9.46 -13.62 -13.54
C THR A 216 -8.90 -14.01 -14.91
N GLU A 217 -9.45 -13.46 -16.01
CA GLU A 217 -8.93 -13.67 -17.37
C GLU A 217 -7.92 -12.59 -17.80
N ASP A 218 -7.63 -11.60 -16.93
CA ASP A 218 -6.68 -10.54 -17.24
C ASP A 218 -5.25 -11.03 -16.97
N THR A 219 -4.46 -11.14 -18.04
CA THR A 219 -3.08 -11.68 -17.98
C THR A 219 -2.04 -10.66 -17.56
N ARG A 220 -2.42 -9.40 -17.32
CA ARG A 220 -1.49 -8.37 -16.87
C ARG A 220 -0.99 -8.67 -15.46
N LEU A 221 0.25 -8.29 -15.16
CA LEU A 221 0.96 -8.77 -13.97
C LEU A 221 0.28 -8.40 -12.64
N LEU A 222 -0.35 -7.22 -12.58
CA LEU A 222 -1.00 -6.69 -11.38
C LEU A 222 -2.53 -6.83 -11.45
N ALA A 223 -3.05 -7.60 -12.40
CA ALA A 223 -4.47 -7.89 -12.52
C ALA A 223 -5.07 -8.33 -11.18
N GLY A 224 -6.14 -7.63 -10.78
CA GLY A 224 -6.87 -7.88 -9.54
C GLY A 224 -6.14 -7.44 -8.27
N GLN A 225 -4.90 -6.92 -8.33
CA GLN A 225 -4.18 -6.41 -7.17
C GLN A 225 -4.73 -5.04 -6.75
N ARG A 226 -5.03 -4.88 -5.48
CA ARG A 226 -5.60 -3.66 -4.90
C ARG A 226 -4.49 -2.79 -4.34
N VAL A 227 -4.44 -1.55 -4.80
CA VAL A 227 -3.38 -0.59 -4.50
C VAL A 227 -3.99 0.67 -3.89
N ALA A 228 -3.40 1.15 -2.82
CA ALA A 228 -3.74 2.45 -2.24
C ALA A 228 -2.57 3.41 -2.42
N VAL A 229 -2.84 4.70 -2.58
CA VAL A 229 -1.81 5.66 -3.01
C VAL A 229 -1.78 6.88 -2.10
N LYS A 230 -0.60 7.29 -1.65
CA LYS A 230 -0.43 8.49 -0.80
C LYS A 230 -1.07 9.72 -1.43
N ASP A 231 -1.70 10.57 -0.63
CA ASP A 231 -2.43 11.74 -1.12
C ASP A 231 -1.55 12.95 -1.49
N ILE A 232 -0.54 12.68 -2.31
CA ILE A 232 0.29 13.66 -3.03
C ILE A 232 0.46 13.28 -4.51
N TYR A 233 -0.04 12.10 -4.92
CA TYR A 233 -0.07 11.65 -6.30
C TYR A 233 -1.40 12.08 -6.92
N ASP A 234 -1.33 12.67 -8.09
CA ASP A 234 -2.52 12.96 -8.89
C ASP A 234 -3.06 11.68 -9.54
N LEU A 235 -4.39 11.56 -9.49
CA LEU A 235 -5.18 10.47 -10.06
C LEU A 235 -6.37 11.12 -10.75
N GLU A 236 -6.52 10.88 -12.05
CA GLU A 236 -7.53 11.55 -12.87
C GLU A 236 -8.93 11.43 -12.27
N GLY A 237 -9.61 12.57 -12.11
CA GLY A 237 -10.94 12.64 -11.50
C GLY A 237 -10.94 12.75 -9.96
N ILE A 238 -9.78 12.69 -9.31
CA ILE A 238 -9.63 12.82 -7.86
C ILE A 238 -8.85 14.09 -7.50
N GLN A 239 -9.32 14.83 -6.50
CA GLN A 239 -8.59 15.97 -5.94
C GLN A 239 -7.47 15.48 -5.03
N THR A 240 -6.24 15.95 -5.25
CA THR A 240 -5.11 15.74 -4.35
C THR A 240 -5.09 16.81 -3.26
N THR A 241 -5.05 16.41 -1.98
CA THR A 241 -5.12 17.36 -0.86
C THR A 241 -3.78 17.65 -0.19
N ALA A 242 -2.75 16.84 -0.44
CA ALA A 242 -1.46 16.94 0.24
C ALA A 242 -1.55 16.81 1.77
N GLY A 243 -2.63 16.25 2.31
CA GLY A 243 -2.92 16.26 3.74
C GLY A 243 -3.26 17.65 4.29
N SER A 244 -3.52 18.65 3.43
CA SER A 244 -3.79 20.03 3.80
C SER A 244 -5.15 20.50 3.30
N ARG A 245 -6.02 20.92 4.22
CA ARG A 245 -7.31 21.54 3.88
C ARG A 245 -7.11 22.85 3.14
N ALA A 246 -6.04 23.58 3.50
CA ALA A 246 -5.70 24.83 2.83
C ALA A 246 -5.37 24.57 1.34
N TYR A 247 -4.55 23.57 1.06
CA TYR A 247 -4.24 23.19 -0.32
C TYR A 247 -5.47 22.70 -1.07
N ALA A 248 -6.25 21.80 -0.47
CA ALA A 248 -7.49 21.28 -1.08
C ALA A 248 -8.50 22.37 -1.45
N ALA A 249 -8.57 23.47 -0.69
CA ALA A 249 -9.50 24.57 -0.98
C ALA A 249 -9.13 25.37 -2.24
N VAL A 250 -7.89 25.25 -2.73
CA VAL A 250 -7.37 26.01 -3.89
C VAL A 250 -6.75 25.13 -4.97
N ASN A 251 -6.76 23.81 -4.77
CA ASN A 251 -6.31 22.82 -5.74
C ASN A 251 -7.52 22.21 -6.43
N ASP A 252 -7.45 22.01 -7.73
CA ASP A 252 -8.56 21.46 -8.49
C ASP A 252 -8.52 19.92 -8.50
N VAL A 253 -9.57 19.30 -9.03
CA VAL A 253 -9.57 17.87 -9.35
C VAL A 253 -8.51 17.61 -10.42
N ALA A 254 -7.69 16.56 -10.24
CA ALA A 254 -6.65 16.23 -11.19
C ALA A 254 -7.24 15.85 -12.55
N ASP A 255 -6.67 16.41 -13.62
CA ASP A 255 -7.04 16.14 -15.01
C ASP A 255 -6.27 14.95 -15.60
N LYS A 256 -5.21 14.50 -14.91
CA LYS A 256 -4.35 13.40 -15.34
C LYS A 256 -3.91 12.55 -14.17
N THR A 257 -3.64 11.29 -14.46
CA THR A 257 -2.99 10.36 -13.54
C THR A 257 -1.48 10.54 -13.61
N ALA A 258 -0.81 10.59 -12.45
CA ALA A 258 0.64 10.64 -12.39
C ALA A 258 1.26 9.44 -13.14
N PRO A 259 2.32 9.60 -13.95
CA PRO A 259 2.90 8.49 -14.72
C PRO A 259 3.31 7.29 -13.86
N ALA A 260 3.75 7.54 -12.63
CA ALA A 260 4.01 6.51 -11.63
C ALA A 260 2.77 5.64 -11.35
N LEU A 261 1.59 6.26 -11.21
CA LEU A 261 0.35 5.50 -11.01
C LEU A 261 -0.17 4.90 -12.31
N GLN A 262 0.01 5.58 -13.45
CA GLN A 262 -0.42 5.07 -14.75
C GLN A 262 0.21 3.71 -15.06
N GLN A 263 1.51 3.52 -14.76
CA GLN A 263 2.17 2.22 -14.90
C GLN A 263 1.48 1.10 -14.11
N ILE A 264 0.97 1.40 -12.90
CA ILE A 264 0.25 0.41 -12.09
C ILE A 264 -1.08 0.03 -12.77
N LEU A 265 -1.80 1.02 -13.31
CA LEU A 265 -3.06 0.81 -14.03
C LEU A 265 -2.85 0.03 -15.33
N ASP A 266 -1.80 0.36 -16.07
CA ASP A 266 -1.41 -0.29 -17.32
C ASP A 266 -1.04 -1.77 -17.08
N LEU A 267 -0.47 -2.07 -15.92
CA LEU A 267 -0.20 -3.43 -15.44
C LEU A 267 -1.43 -4.14 -14.82
N GLY A 268 -2.61 -3.51 -14.80
CA GLY A 268 -3.87 -4.11 -14.33
C GLY A 268 -4.16 -3.94 -12.84
N GLY A 269 -3.35 -3.17 -12.11
CA GLY A 269 -3.60 -2.85 -10.71
C GLY A 269 -4.77 -1.87 -10.54
N VAL A 270 -5.44 -1.95 -9.40
CA VAL A 270 -6.66 -1.17 -9.12
C VAL A 270 -6.44 -0.21 -7.96
N VAL A 271 -6.64 1.09 -8.17
CA VAL A 271 -6.48 2.11 -7.10
C VAL A 271 -7.78 2.28 -6.30
N VAL A 272 -7.75 1.86 -5.03
CA VAL A 272 -8.95 1.81 -4.15
C VAL A 272 -9.07 3.01 -3.21
N GLY A 273 -8.04 3.84 -3.09
CA GLY A 273 -8.15 5.07 -2.30
C GLY A 273 -6.88 5.90 -2.19
N LYS A 274 -7.08 7.16 -1.76
CA LYS A 274 -5.99 8.08 -1.41
C LYS A 274 -5.68 7.96 0.09
N GLN A 275 -4.42 7.69 0.44
CA GLN A 275 -3.96 7.46 1.81
C GLN A 275 -3.47 8.73 2.47
N LYS A 276 -3.63 8.80 3.79
CA LYS A 276 -3.17 9.94 4.57
C LYS A 276 -1.66 10.14 4.50
N THR A 277 -1.30 11.40 4.42
CA THR A 277 0.07 11.91 4.46
C THR A 277 0.16 13.02 5.50
N ALA A 278 1.35 13.18 6.10
CA ALA A 278 1.67 14.46 6.75
C ALA A 278 1.60 15.58 5.70
N GLN A 279 1.25 16.81 6.13
CA GLN A 279 1.05 17.93 5.21
C GLN A 279 2.26 18.12 4.30
N PHE A 280 2.06 18.08 2.97
CA PHE A 280 3.10 18.19 1.94
C PHE A 280 4.30 17.26 2.18
N ALA A 281 4.04 16.04 2.63
CA ALA A 281 5.07 15.07 2.99
C ALA A 281 6.09 15.56 4.05
N SER A 282 5.68 16.47 4.95
CA SER A 282 6.52 17.04 6.01
C SER A 282 7.00 16.03 7.05
N PRO A 283 8.06 16.35 7.83
CA PRO A 283 8.50 15.54 8.98
C PRO A 283 7.61 15.77 10.23
N GLN A 284 6.32 16.05 10.04
CA GLN A 284 5.37 16.37 11.09
C GLN A 284 5.10 15.17 12.00
N SER A 285 5.28 15.37 13.31
CA SER A 285 4.94 14.37 14.32
C SER A 285 3.42 14.17 14.45
N PRO A 286 2.95 12.99 14.91
CA PRO A 286 1.52 12.68 15.01
C PRO A 286 0.69 13.71 15.80
N TRP A 287 1.23 14.26 16.88
CA TRP A 287 0.57 15.26 17.74
C TRP A 287 0.51 16.66 17.15
N ASN A 288 1.12 16.89 15.98
CA ASN A 288 1.06 18.17 15.27
C ASN A 288 0.00 18.20 14.17
N TRP A 289 -0.72 17.10 13.91
CA TRP A 289 -1.74 16.99 12.86
C TRP A 289 -3.04 17.67 13.30
N ASN A 290 -3.38 18.81 12.71
CA ASN A 290 -4.61 19.54 13.04
C ASN A 290 -5.68 19.43 11.94
N ASP A 291 -5.26 19.23 10.68
CA ASP A 291 -6.20 19.16 9.55
C ASP A 291 -6.91 17.81 9.43
N ALA A 292 -6.28 16.74 9.88
CA ALA A 292 -6.84 15.39 9.87
C ALA A 292 -6.36 14.60 11.09
N PHE A 293 -7.18 13.65 11.56
CA PHE A 293 -6.73 12.70 12.57
C PHE A 293 -5.59 11.85 12.02
N TYR A 294 -4.50 11.76 12.79
CA TYR A 294 -3.39 10.86 12.50
C TYR A 294 -3.88 9.39 12.43
N PRO A 295 -3.37 8.56 11.47
CA PRO A 295 -3.72 7.15 11.39
C PRO A 295 -3.48 6.39 12.69
N ARG A 296 -4.34 5.43 13.00
CA ARG A 296 -4.14 4.52 14.13
C ARG A 296 -3.31 3.32 13.66
N SER A 297 -2.25 2.99 14.38
CA SER A 297 -1.51 1.76 14.10
C SER A 297 -2.34 0.54 14.49
N PRO A 298 -2.36 -0.53 13.69
CA PRO A 298 -2.93 -1.82 14.10
C PRO A 298 -2.01 -2.60 15.04
N ARG A 299 -0.72 -2.22 15.14
CA ARG A 299 0.31 -2.95 15.89
C ARG A 299 0.20 -2.73 17.40
N GLY A 300 0.56 -3.76 18.16
CA GLY A 300 0.60 -3.76 19.62
C GLY A 300 -0.70 -3.24 20.23
N ASP A 301 -0.58 -2.20 21.04
CA ASP A 301 -1.70 -1.59 21.76
C ASP A 301 -2.60 -0.67 20.93
N THR A 302 -2.38 -0.58 19.61
CA THR A 302 -3.08 0.30 18.67
C THR A 302 -2.93 1.80 18.95
N PHE A 303 -1.95 2.18 19.76
CA PHE A 303 -1.61 3.56 20.12
C PHE A 303 -0.20 3.97 19.68
N LEU A 304 0.55 3.01 19.15
CA LEU A 304 1.81 3.23 18.46
C LEU A 304 1.65 4.21 17.28
N SER A 305 2.75 4.88 16.95
CA SER A 305 2.88 5.73 15.76
C SER A 305 3.02 4.86 14.50
N CYS A 306 2.51 5.36 13.37
CA CYS A 306 2.75 4.83 12.02
C CYS A 306 3.97 5.50 11.34
N SER A 307 4.70 6.33 12.08
CA SER A 307 5.60 7.38 11.57
C SER A 307 5.00 8.23 10.42
N GLY A 308 5.81 8.96 9.68
CA GLY A 308 5.44 9.77 8.54
C GLY A 308 6.58 9.94 7.54
N SER A 309 6.34 10.60 6.41
CA SER A 309 5.07 11.22 6.05
C SER A 309 4.06 10.28 5.38
N SER A 310 4.45 9.08 4.93
CA SER A 310 3.52 8.10 4.33
C SER A 310 2.79 7.27 5.40
N SER A 311 2.22 7.96 6.41
CA SER A 311 1.60 7.35 7.60
C SER A 311 0.46 6.40 7.27
N GLY A 312 -0.41 6.76 6.31
CA GLY A 312 -1.52 5.92 5.88
C GLY A 312 -1.05 4.65 5.14
N ALA A 313 0.07 4.73 4.41
CA ALA A 313 0.58 3.62 3.60
C ALA A 313 1.03 2.43 4.46
N GLY A 314 2.01 2.63 5.34
CA GLY A 314 2.50 1.56 6.22
C GLY A 314 1.38 0.99 7.11
N CYS A 315 0.56 1.85 7.70
CA CYS A 315 -0.49 1.39 8.63
C CYS A 315 -1.66 0.69 7.96
N SER A 316 -2.08 1.08 6.75
CA SER A 316 -3.13 0.34 6.04
C SER A 316 -2.67 -1.05 5.62
N ILE A 317 -1.42 -1.20 5.19
CA ILE A 317 -0.83 -2.50 4.82
C ILE A 317 -0.71 -3.42 6.03
N ALA A 318 -0.42 -2.88 7.22
CA ALA A 318 -0.46 -3.64 8.46
C ALA A 318 -1.90 -3.89 8.98
N ALA A 319 -2.91 -3.18 8.48
CA ALA A 319 -4.27 -3.22 9.02
C ALA A 319 -5.22 -4.14 8.24
N TYR A 320 -5.11 -4.15 6.92
CA TYR A 320 -6.17 -4.69 6.07
C TYR A 320 -5.69 -5.83 5.17
N ASP A 321 -6.30 -7.00 5.31
CA ASP A 321 -5.97 -8.16 4.50
C ASP A 321 -6.36 -8.00 3.03
N TRP A 322 -7.41 -7.22 2.76
CA TRP A 322 -7.93 -6.96 1.43
C TRP A 322 -7.06 -6.02 0.60
N LEU A 323 -6.06 -5.35 1.20
CA LEU A 323 -5.13 -4.44 0.53
C LEU A 323 -3.78 -5.14 0.24
N ASP A 324 -3.33 -5.10 -1.01
CA ASP A 324 -2.10 -5.81 -1.44
C ASP A 324 -0.87 -4.91 -1.37
N PHE A 325 -0.99 -3.67 -1.88
CA PHE A 325 0.11 -2.72 -1.97
C PHE A 325 -0.30 -1.31 -1.59
N ALA A 326 0.65 -0.54 -1.06
CA ALA A 326 0.48 0.89 -0.86
C ALA A 326 1.66 1.66 -1.45
N ILE A 327 1.40 2.81 -2.06
CA ILE A 327 2.40 3.65 -2.70
C ILE A 327 2.64 4.89 -1.84
N GLY A 328 3.90 5.17 -1.54
CA GLY A 328 4.32 6.37 -0.80
C GLY A 328 5.54 7.04 -1.42
N THR A 329 5.98 8.14 -0.81
CA THR A 329 7.21 8.82 -1.21
C THR A 329 8.22 8.87 -0.07
N ASP A 330 9.50 8.81 -0.41
CA ASP A 330 10.62 8.92 0.52
C ASP A 330 11.57 10.05 0.10
N THR A 331 11.44 11.21 0.74
CA THR A 331 12.42 12.31 0.66
C THR A 331 13.56 12.07 1.64
N GLY A 332 13.22 11.96 2.92
CA GLY A 332 14.17 11.77 4.03
C GLY A 332 14.11 10.37 4.65
N LEU A 333 12.92 9.92 5.06
CA LEU A 333 12.64 8.59 5.66
C LEU A 333 11.18 8.13 5.42
N SER A 334 10.47 8.79 4.51
CA SER A 334 9.00 8.77 4.47
C SER A 334 8.36 7.50 3.92
N VAL A 335 9.13 6.52 3.41
CA VAL A 335 8.68 5.14 3.19
C VAL A 335 9.30 4.21 4.21
N ARG A 336 10.61 4.32 4.39
CA ARG A 336 11.40 3.41 5.24
C ARG A 336 10.96 3.43 6.71
N GLN A 337 10.71 4.61 7.27
CA GLN A 337 10.31 4.72 8.68
C GLN A 337 8.86 4.28 8.92
N PRO A 338 7.86 4.66 8.08
CA PRO A 338 6.53 4.05 8.20
C PRO A 338 6.53 2.52 8.02
N ALA A 339 7.39 1.97 7.16
CA ALA A 339 7.54 0.51 6.99
C ALA A 339 8.13 -0.13 8.26
N ALA A 340 9.16 0.50 8.83
CA ALA A 340 9.80 0.05 10.08
C ALA A 340 8.79 0.04 11.25
N PHE A 341 8.00 1.09 11.39
CA PHE A 341 7.03 1.25 12.48
C PHE A 341 5.82 0.31 12.35
N SER A 342 5.36 0.10 11.11
CA SER A 342 4.26 -0.83 10.83
C SER A 342 4.71 -2.29 10.73
N GLY A 343 6.02 -2.56 10.73
CA GLY A 343 6.58 -3.89 10.57
C GLY A 343 6.24 -4.50 9.21
N THR A 344 6.30 -3.70 8.14
CA THR A 344 6.03 -4.13 6.75
C THR A 344 7.29 -3.99 5.91
N TYR A 345 7.25 -4.55 4.70
CA TYR A 345 8.27 -4.27 3.68
C TYR A 345 8.02 -2.87 3.11
N GLY A 346 9.11 -2.16 2.80
CA GLY A 346 9.05 -0.85 2.15
C GLY A 346 10.41 -0.43 1.60
N ASN A 347 10.45 0.21 0.43
CA ASN A 347 11.70 0.64 -0.19
C ASN A 347 11.70 2.12 -0.53
N ARG A 348 12.86 2.73 -0.30
CA ARG A 348 13.33 3.86 -1.08
C ARG A 348 14.14 3.30 -2.26
N PRO A 349 13.66 3.37 -3.52
CA PRO A 349 14.47 2.96 -4.64
C PRO A 349 15.63 3.94 -4.87
N SER A 350 16.57 3.56 -5.72
CA SER A 350 17.61 4.48 -6.20
C SER A 350 17.04 5.81 -6.70
N GLN A 351 17.75 6.91 -6.43
CA GLN A 351 17.32 8.23 -6.90
C GLN A 351 17.23 8.26 -8.43
N GLY A 352 16.07 8.68 -8.93
CA GLY A 352 15.73 8.74 -10.35
C GLY A 352 15.09 7.48 -10.93
N MET A 353 14.72 6.50 -10.10
CA MET A 353 14.02 5.28 -10.54
C MET A 353 12.67 5.56 -11.21
N ILE A 354 11.89 6.49 -10.66
CA ILE A 354 10.63 6.96 -11.23
C ILE A 354 10.66 8.48 -11.23
N LEU A 355 10.15 9.10 -12.29
CA LEU A 355 9.96 10.54 -12.42
C LEU A 355 8.81 11.04 -11.51
N MET A 356 8.97 12.23 -10.93
CA MET A 356 8.04 12.79 -9.94
C MET A 356 6.94 13.68 -10.55
N GLU A 357 6.58 13.47 -11.83
CA GLU A 357 5.56 14.28 -12.51
C GLU A 357 4.16 14.05 -11.94
N ASN A 358 3.39 15.14 -11.75
CA ASN A 358 2.07 15.15 -11.11
C ASN A 358 2.09 14.51 -9.70
N ILE A 359 3.19 14.71 -8.99
CA ILE A 359 3.37 14.37 -7.59
C ILE A 359 3.86 15.63 -6.87
N ILE A 360 3.19 16.00 -5.78
CA ILE A 360 3.61 17.16 -4.99
C ILE A 360 5.02 16.93 -4.47
N THR A 361 5.95 17.76 -4.95
CA THR A 361 7.38 17.59 -4.79
C THR A 361 7.90 18.39 -3.60
N ASN A 362 8.76 17.73 -2.81
CA ASN A 362 9.59 18.38 -1.80
C ASN A 362 11.00 18.66 -2.34
N ALA A 363 11.59 17.71 -3.06
CA ALA A 363 12.92 17.85 -3.65
C ALA A 363 13.13 16.85 -4.79
N PHE A 364 13.26 17.32 -6.03
CA PHE A 364 13.45 16.43 -7.18
C PHE A 364 14.73 15.59 -7.08
N ASN A 365 15.72 16.08 -6.34
CA ASN A 365 17.00 15.43 -6.10
C ASN A 365 16.99 14.39 -4.96
N ALA A 366 15.90 14.29 -4.18
CA ALA A 366 15.82 13.40 -3.02
C ALA A 366 14.49 12.60 -2.95
N ASP A 367 13.43 13.06 -3.62
CA ASP A 367 12.14 12.38 -3.67
C ASP A 367 12.23 11.13 -4.51
N THR A 368 11.62 10.06 -3.99
CA THR A 368 11.51 8.76 -4.64
C THR A 368 10.13 8.16 -4.37
N ALA A 369 9.61 7.38 -5.32
CA ALA A 369 8.35 6.66 -5.17
C ALA A 369 8.61 5.22 -4.69
N GLY A 370 8.12 4.88 -3.50
CA GLY A 370 8.33 3.59 -2.85
C GLY A 370 7.03 2.81 -2.67
N VAL A 371 7.15 1.49 -2.53
CA VAL A 371 6.01 0.59 -2.36
C VAL A 371 6.11 -0.16 -1.03
N PHE A 372 4.97 -0.27 -0.35
CA PHE A 372 4.78 -1.07 0.85
C PHE A 372 4.06 -2.38 0.52
N CYS A 373 4.45 -3.46 1.20
CA CYS A 373 3.79 -4.76 1.08
C CYS A 373 4.03 -5.60 2.33
N ARG A 374 3.25 -6.68 2.50
CA ARG A 374 3.43 -7.66 3.58
C ARG A 374 4.25 -8.87 3.17
N ASP A 375 4.26 -9.20 1.89
CA ASP A 375 4.87 -10.43 1.37
C ASP A 375 6.13 -10.08 0.56
N PRO A 376 7.31 -10.63 0.92
CA PRO A 376 8.57 -10.25 0.27
C PRO A 376 8.60 -10.60 -1.23
N VAL A 377 7.93 -11.69 -1.64
CA VAL A 377 7.96 -12.15 -3.03
C VAL A 377 7.00 -11.34 -3.89
N LYS A 378 5.78 -11.07 -3.38
CA LYS A 378 4.84 -10.15 -4.05
C LYS A 378 5.42 -8.74 -4.15
N TRP A 379 6.07 -8.27 -3.09
CA TRP A 379 6.74 -6.97 -3.06
C TRP A 379 7.79 -6.82 -4.16
N THR A 380 8.70 -7.78 -4.26
CA THR A 380 9.70 -7.83 -5.33
C THR A 380 9.04 -7.86 -6.71
N THR A 381 8.03 -8.71 -6.91
CA THR A 381 7.36 -8.87 -8.20
C THR A 381 6.70 -7.58 -8.66
N PHE A 382 5.97 -6.91 -7.74
CA PHE A 382 5.37 -5.61 -8.00
C PHE A 382 6.43 -4.56 -8.32
N ALA A 383 7.44 -4.41 -7.47
CA ALA A 383 8.42 -3.34 -7.59
C ALA A 383 9.22 -3.44 -8.89
N LYS A 384 9.65 -4.65 -9.28
CA LYS A 384 10.41 -4.86 -10.51
C LYS A 384 9.61 -4.55 -11.78
N ALA A 385 8.30 -4.74 -11.77
CA ALA A 385 7.44 -4.39 -12.89
C ALA A 385 7.03 -2.92 -12.91
N TRP A 386 6.91 -2.32 -11.73
CA TRP A 386 6.57 -0.91 -11.57
C TRP A 386 7.73 0.02 -11.95
N TYR A 387 8.97 -0.40 -11.66
CA TYR A 387 10.19 0.32 -11.99
C TYR A 387 10.63 0.11 -13.45
N ASP A 388 9.81 0.64 -14.37
CA ASP A 388 10.11 0.62 -15.80
C ASP A 388 11.19 1.66 -16.17
N PRO A 389 12.22 1.29 -16.97
CA PRO A 389 13.24 2.23 -17.42
C PRO A 389 12.70 3.47 -18.16
N SER A 390 11.53 3.41 -18.80
CA SER A 390 10.91 4.56 -19.46
C SER A 390 10.47 5.64 -18.47
N LEU A 391 10.34 5.30 -17.18
CA LEU A 391 9.96 6.23 -16.12
C LEU A 391 11.16 6.83 -15.39
N HIS A 392 12.39 6.49 -15.77
CA HIS A 392 13.58 7.06 -15.14
C HIS A 392 13.59 8.59 -15.24
N GLN A 393 13.87 9.25 -14.12
CA GLN A 393 13.89 10.70 -14.03
C GLN A 393 15.08 11.29 -14.80
N ASP A 394 14.86 12.45 -15.43
CA ASP A 394 15.93 13.21 -16.07
C ASP A 394 17.04 13.57 -15.05
N THR A 395 18.28 13.27 -15.43
CA THR A 395 19.48 13.53 -14.63
C THR A 395 19.70 15.01 -14.28
N SER A 396 19.14 15.94 -15.06
CA SER A 396 19.21 17.37 -14.79
C SER A 396 18.46 17.79 -13.52
N LEU A 397 17.45 17.01 -13.11
CA LEU A 397 16.64 17.29 -11.92
C LEU A 397 17.29 16.76 -10.64
N ASN A 398 18.08 15.69 -10.73
CA ASN A 398 18.68 15.04 -9.56
C ASN A 398 20.21 15.15 -9.49
N GLY A 399 20.89 15.64 -10.53
CA GLY A 399 22.34 15.84 -10.53
C GLY A 399 23.18 14.57 -10.40
N LEU A 400 22.60 13.39 -10.65
CA LEU A 400 23.30 12.11 -10.66
C LEU A 400 23.43 11.57 -12.08
N PRO A 401 24.39 10.67 -12.36
CA PRO A 401 24.49 10.01 -13.66
C PRO A 401 23.23 9.24 -14.04
N ALA A 402 23.05 8.98 -15.34
CA ALA A 402 21.96 8.17 -15.85
C ALA A 402 21.84 6.85 -15.07
N LEU A 403 20.61 6.50 -14.68
CA LEU A 403 20.37 5.33 -13.86
C LEU A 403 20.46 4.05 -14.71
N SER A 404 21.23 3.07 -14.23
CA SER A 404 21.29 1.72 -14.76
C SER A 404 20.94 0.75 -13.64
N VAL A 405 20.03 -0.19 -13.92
CA VAL A 405 19.47 -1.11 -12.92
C VAL A 405 19.61 -2.56 -13.40
N PRO A 406 20.78 -3.20 -13.20
CA PRO A 406 20.99 -4.58 -13.60
C PRO A 406 20.10 -5.54 -12.79
N ASP A 407 19.47 -6.50 -13.48
CA ASP A 407 18.69 -7.58 -12.86
C ASP A 407 19.52 -8.86 -12.73
N GLU A 408 20.45 -8.85 -11.77
CA GLU A 408 21.41 -9.93 -11.57
C GLU A 408 21.21 -10.65 -10.24
N ARG A 409 21.74 -11.87 -10.15
CA ARG A 409 21.74 -12.70 -8.93
C ARG A 409 23.14 -12.86 -8.34
N THR A 410 24.09 -12.01 -8.73
CA THR A 410 25.37 -11.91 -8.06
C THR A 410 25.23 -10.97 -6.86
N PHE A 411 25.20 -11.54 -5.67
CA PHE A 411 24.95 -10.77 -4.46
C PHE A 411 26.23 -10.22 -3.81
N PRO A 412 26.13 -9.09 -3.09
CA PRO A 412 27.21 -8.53 -2.29
C PRO A 412 27.88 -9.56 -1.38
N LYS A 413 29.21 -9.46 -1.23
CA LYS A 413 30.02 -10.38 -0.41
C LYS A 413 30.42 -9.83 0.95
N ARG A 414 29.99 -8.60 1.24
CA ARG A 414 30.28 -7.90 2.50
C ARG A 414 28.98 -7.34 3.07
N ILE A 415 28.81 -7.48 4.38
CA ILE A 415 27.74 -6.85 5.15
C ILE A 415 28.42 -5.87 6.11
N LEU A 416 28.24 -4.57 5.88
CA LEU A 416 28.81 -3.53 6.72
C LEU A 416 27.89 -3.29 7.92
N TYR A 417 28.43 -3.46 9.11
CA TYR A 417 27.78 -3.24 10.40
C TYR A 417 28.26 -1.91 11.00
N PRO A 418 27.45 -0.84 10.95
CA PRO A 418 27.80 0.48 11.48
C PRO A 418 27.77 0.53 13.01
N VAL A 419 28.94 0.51 13.65
CA VAL A 419 29.07 0.49 15.13
C VAL A 419 28.69 1.80 15.81
N ASP A 420 28.56 2.88 15.04
CA ASP A 420 28.06 4.18 15.49
C ASP A 420 26.51 4.29 15.41
N HIS A 421 25.83 3.22 14.96
CA HIS A 421 24.37 3.13 14.85
C HIS A 421 23.78 1.91 15.55
N LEU A 422 24.55 0.81 15.64
CA LEU A 422 24.17 -0.44 16.26
C LEU A 422 25.07 -0.72 17.47
N PRO A 423 24.61 -1.46 18.50
CA PRO A 423 23.45 -2.36 18.54
C PRO A 423 22.08 -1.66 18.62
N LEU A 424 21.00 -2.41 18.36
CA LEU A 424 19.63 -1.97 18.60
C LEU A 424 19.40 -1.67 20.09
N GLN A 425 18.54 -0.69 20.36
CA GLN A 425 18.30 -0.19 21.70
C GLN A 425 17.67 -1.26 22.63
N ASN A 426 16.76 -2.09 22.11
CA ASN A 426 16.19 -3.22 22.86
C ASN A 426 17.12 -4.45 22.73
N PRO A 427 17.67 -4.99 23.83
CA PRO A 427 18.55 -6.16 23.79
C PRO A 427 17.91 -7.43 23.18
N ALA A 428 16.59 -7.59 23.32
CA ALA A 428 15.88 -8.70 22.68
C ALA A 428 15.79 -8.50 21.16
N ALA A 429 15.61 -7.26 20.70
CA ALA A 429 15.62 -6.94 19.28
C ALA A 429 17.02 -7.11 18.69
N GLU A 430 18.05 -6.70 19.43
CA GLU A 430 19.45 -6.93 19.06
C GLU A 430 19.75 -8.42 18.86
N THR A 431 19.21 -9.29 19.71
CA THR A 431 19.37 -10.74 19.54
C THR A 431 18.76 -11.23 18.21
N ILE A 432 17.62 -10.66 17.79
CA ILE A 432 16.98 -10.94 16.50
C ILE A 432 17.85 -10.44 15.35
N LEU A 433 18.40 -9.22 15.45
CA LEU A 433 19.33 -8.67 14.46
C LEU A 433 20.56 -9.56 14.29
N GLN A 434 21.21 -9.97 15.38
CA GLN A 434 22.40 -10.82 15.31
C GLN A 434 22.09 -12.17 14.67
N LYS A 435 20.91 -12.75 14.95
CA LYS A 435 20.45 -13.96 14.27
C LYS A 435 20.25 -13.71 12.77
N PHE A 436 19.57 -12.62 12.39
CA PHE A 436 19.38 -12.26 11.00
C PHE A 436 20.71 -12.08 10.26
N LEU A 437 21.66 -11.34 10.83
CA LEU A 437 23.00 -11.15 10.25
C LEU A 437 23.75 -12.48 10.07
N SER A 438 23.67 -13.37 11.06
CA SER A 438 24.27 -14.71 10.97
C SER A 438 23.65 -15.52 9.82
N ASP A 439 22.32 -15.58 9.73
CA ASP A 439 21.63 -16.35 8.69
C ASP A 439 21.85 -15.74 7.29
N ALA A 440 21.78 -14.41 7.17
CA ALA A 440 21.96 -13.69 5.92
C ALA A 440 23.41 -13.79 5.41
N SER A 441 24.40 -13.61 6.29
CA SER A 441 25.82 -13.76 5.91
C SER A 441 26.14 -15.19 5.46
N ALA A 442 25.65 -16.20 6.18
CA ALA A 442 25.78 -17.61 5.78
C ALA A 442 25.10 -17.89 4.44
N SER A 443 23.90 -17.34 4.23
CA SER A 443 23.12 -17.45 2.99
C SER A 443 23.85 -16.86 1.78
N LEU A 444 24.52 -15.72 1.97
CA LEU A 444 25.25 -14.97 0.93
C LEU A 444 26.67 -15.50 0.68
N GLY A 445 27.23 -16.24 1.64
CA GLY A 445 28.67 -16.45 1.73
C GLY A 445 29.42 -15.13 1.91
N ALA A 446 28.84 -14.20 2.68
CA ALA A 446 29.36 -12.85 2.91
C ALA A 446 30.05 -12.74 4.27
N THR A 447 30.96 -11.78 4.41
CA THR A 447 31.59 -11.41 5.68
C THR A 447 30.87 -10.24 6.33
N VAL A 448 30.65 -10.30 7.65
CA VAL A 448 30.16 -9.14 8.42
C VAL A 448 31.36 -8.32 8.89
N GLU A 449 31.39 -7.03 8.53
CA GLU A 449 32.49 -6.12 8.79
C GLU A 449 32.01 -4.94 9.62
N GLN A 450 32.64 -4.72 10.77
CA GLN A 450 32.34 -3.54 11.59
C GLN A 450 32.96 -2.29 10.98
N VAL A 451 32.15 -1.24 10.82
CA VAL A 451 32.57 0.05 10.27
C VAL A 451 32.04 1.19 11.14
N ASN A 452 32.76 2.30 11.21
CA ASN A 452 32.20 3.56 11.69
C ASN A 452 31.67 4.32 10.48
N LEU A 453 30.34 4.43 10.34
CA LEU A 453 29.73 4.96 9.12
C LEU A 453 29.99 6.46 8.96
N THR A 454 29.89 7.21 10.06
CA THR A 454 30.18 8.65 10.07
C THR A 454 31.61 8.90 9.61
N GLU A 455 32.59 8.23 10.21
CA GLU A 455 34.00 8.35 9.83
C GLU A 455 34.24 7.91 8.37
N THR A 456 33.56 6.87 7.92
CA THR A 456 33.66 6.40 6.53
C THR A 456 33.19 7.48 5.55
N ILE A 457 32.03 8.09 5.81
CA ILE A 457 31.49 9.17 4.97
C ILE A 457 32.45 10.37 4.96
N GLU A 458 32.95 10.80 6.11
CA GLU A 458 33.86 11.94 6.22
C GLU A 458 35.19 11.69 5.50
N ASN A 459 35.75 10.48 5.62
CA ASN A 459 36.98 10.08 4.95
C ASN A 459 36.81 9.98 3.42
N VAL A 460 35.67 9.47 2.95
CA VAL A 460 35.41 9.28 1.52
C VAL A 460 35.13 10.61 0.82
N THR A 461 34.31 11.46 1.43
CA THR A 461 33.90 12.77 0.88
C THR A 461 34.92 13.87 1.15
N GLY A 462 35.77 13.70 2.18
CA GLY A 462 36.67 14.75 2.65
C GLY A 462 35.96 15.91 3.35
N ARG A 463 34.70 15.70 3.78
CA ARG A 463 33.86 16.74 4.39
C ARG A 463 33.23 16.24 5.69
N PRO A 464 33.12 17.10 6.71
CA PRO A 464 32.38 16.75 7.92
C PRO A 464 30.92 16.40 7.62
N ILE A 465 30.36 15.43 8.34
CA ILE A 465 28.97 14.99 8.15
C ILE A 465 27.97 16.14 8.32
N SER A 466 28.27 17.11 9.20
CA SER A 466 27.44 18.30 9.41
C SER A 466 27.28 19.16 8.15
N GLN A 467 28.28 19.17 7.25
CA GLN A 467 28.16 19.89 5.99
C GLN A 467 27.30 19.14 4.97
N ILE A 468 27.36 17.81 4.96
CA ILE A 468 26.50 16.95 4.14
C ILE A 468 25.04 17.13 4.56
N LEU A 469 24.77 17.11 5.87
CA LEU A 469 23.43 17.37 6.43
C LEU A 469 22.94 18.79 6.09
N GLY A 470 23.84 19.78 6.12
CA GLY A 470 23.53 21.15 5.71
C GLY A 470 23.13 21.25 4.24
N ASP A 471 23.90 20.63 3.35
CA ASP A 471 23.56 20.55 1.92
C ASP A 471 22.21 19.84 1.72
N LEU A 472 22.00 18.69 2.38
CA LEU A 472 20.76 17.92 2.28
C LEU A 472 19.53 18.75 2.67
N LEU A 473 19.62 19.54 3.75
CA LEU A 473 18.54 20.42 4.17
C LEU A 473 18.25 21.53 3.15
N VAL A 474 19.28 22.09 2.52
CA VAL A 474 19.12 23.07 1.42
C VAL A 474 18.39 22.41 0.25
N LEU A 475 18.81 21.20 -0.13
CA LEU A 475 18.22 20.45 -1.24
C LEU A 475 16.74 20.11 -0.98
N TRP A 476 16.39 19.69 0.24
CA TRP A 476 15.01 19.39 0.65
C TRP A 476 14.09 20.60 0.69
N THR A 477 14.65 21.80 0.84
CA THR A 477 13.86 23.01 1.09
C THR A 477 13.71 23.85 -0.17
N HIS A 478 14.66 23.80 -1.10
CA HIS A 478 14.64 24.63 -2.31
C HIS A 478 13.39 24.38 -3.18
N ASP A 479 13.20 23.12 -3.62
CA ASP A 479 12.10 22.78 -4.53
C ASP A 479 10.75 22.85 -3.81
N LEU A 480 10.69 22.42 -2.54
CA LEU A 480 9.52 22.60 -1.67
C LEU A 480 9.04 24.06 -1.66
N ILE A 481 9.96 25.03 -1.55
CA ILE A 481 9.56 26.44 -1.54
C ILE A 481 9.10 26.89 -2.93
N THR A 482 9.88 26.60 -3.96
CA THR A 482 9.65 27.12 -5.33
C THR A 482 8.42 26.48 -5.98
N GLU A 483 8.28 25.16 -5.87
CA GLU A 483 7.24 24.37 -6.56
C GLU A 483 5.96 24.21 -5.75
N THR A 484 6.04 24.23 -4.41
CA THR A 484 4.88 23.97 -3.54
C THR A 484 4.47 25.22 -2.75
N ALA A 485 5.38 25.83 -1.99
CA ALA A 485 5.02 26.91 -1.07
C ALA A 485 4.61 28.20 -1.81
N GLN A 486 5.43 28.68 -2.76
CA GLN A 486 5.17 29.94 -3.47
C GLN A 486 3.84 29.91 -4.25
N PRO A 487 3.52 28.86 -5.03
CA PRO A 487 2.22 28.78 -5.71
C PRO A 487 1.04 28.77 -4.75
N LEU A 488 1.15 28.05 -3.63
CA LEU A 488 0.11 28.02 -2.60
C LEU A 488 -0.11 29.40 -1.97
N LEU A 489 0.97 30.09 -1.59
CA LEU A 489 0.90 31.43 -1.00
C LEU A 489 0.30 32.44 -1.98
N ALA A 490 0.63 32.35 -3.27
CA ALA A 490 0.06 33.21 -4.31
C ALA A 490 -1.46 33.03 -4.43
N LYS A 491 -1.96 31.79 -4.36
CA LYS A 491 -3.41 31.50 -4.38
C LYS A 491 -4.14 31.99 -3.13
N TYR A 492 -3.47 32.07 -1.99
CA TYR A 492 -4.05 32.53 -0.71
C TYR A 492 -3.95 34.04 -0.46
N ALA A 493 -3.15 34.75 -1.25
CA ALA A 493 -2.91 36.17 -1.05
C ALA A 493 -4.22 36.98 -1.01
N PRO A 494 -4.35 37.95 -0.09
CA PRO A 494 -3.31 38.46 0.81
C PRO A 494 -3.16 37.71 2.16
N ALA A 495 -3.93 36.64 2.39
CA ALA A 495 -3.86 35.88 3.63
C ALA A 495 -2.72 34.84 3.61
N PHE A 496 -2.30 34.38 4.78
CA PHE A 496 -1.45 33.20 4.91
C PHE A 496 -2.32 31.94 5.09
N PRO A 497 -2.07 30.84 4.37
CA PRO A 497 -2.86 29.62 4.49
C PRO A 497 -2.75 29.02 5.90
N PRO A 498 -3.83 28.42 6.44
CA PRO A 498 -3.76 27.70 7.70
C PRO A 498 -3.00 26.38 7.51
N LEU A 499 -1.71 26.38 7.83
CA LEU A 499 -0.82 25.22 7.73
C LEU A 499 -0.52 24.64 9.11
N ASP A 500 -0.14 23.37 9.17
CA ASP A 500 0.40 22.72 10.35
C ASP A 500 1.91 22.98 10.54
N GLN A 501 2.41 22.73 11.74
CA GLN A 501 3.86 22.68 11.97
C GLN A 501 4.42 21.39 11.36
N PRO A 502 5.61 21.40 10.74
CA PRO A 502 6.59 22.50 10.74
C PRO A 502 6.41 23.55 9.62
N TYR A 503 5.64 23.25 8.57
CA TYR A 503 5.62 24.11 7.38
C TYR A 503 4.92 25.45 7.55
N ARG A 504 4.06 25.62 8.55
CA ARG A 504 3.58 26.96 8.96
C ARG A 504 4.74 27.93 9.21
N GLY A 505 5.78 27.49 9.90
CA GLY A 505 6.97 28.31 10.16
C GLY A 505 7.83 28.44 8.92
N ALA A 506 8.16 27.31 8.28
CA ALA A 506 9.05 27.28 7.11
C ALA A 506 8.51 28.13 5.95
N PHE A 507 7.22 28.01 5.63
CA PHE A 507 6.58 28.74 4.54
C PHE A 507 6.33 30.22 4.88
N HIS A 508 6.44 30.61 6.14
CA HIS A 508 6.36 32.02 6.53
C HIS A 508 7.73 32.72 6.40
N SER A 509 8.83 31.99 6.64
CA SER A 509 10.19 32.54 6.64
C SER A 509 10.93 32.35 5.32
N LEU A 510 10.22 32.22 4.19
CA LEU A 510 10.78 31.80 2.91
C LEU A 510 12.03 32.59 2.51
N THR A 511 13.17 31.91 2.54
CA THR A 511 14.41 32.40 1.93
C THR A 511 15.03 31.29 1.12
N ILE A 512 15.24 31.53 -0.16
CA ILE A 512 15.94 30.65 -1.09
C ILE A 512 17.17 31.40 -1.58
N ASP A 513 18.31 30.73 -1.60
CA ASP A 513 19.50 31.22 -2.31
C ASP A 513 19.91 30.17 -3.34
N ASP A 514 19.62 30.47 -4.61
CA ASP A 514 19.95 29.61 -5.76
C ASP A 514 21.44 29.28 -5.84
N ASN A 515 22.33 30.16 -5.36
CA ASN A 515 23.76 29.89 -5.38
C ASN A 515 24.13 28.85 -4.33
N VAL A 516 23.50 28.91 -3.15
CA VAL A 516 23.67 27.90 -2.09
C VAL A 516 23.10 26.56 -2.56
N TYR A 517 21.94 26.55 -3.22
CA TYR A 517 21.37 25.34 -3.82
C TYR A 517 22.29 24.73 -4.89
N LYS A 518 22.80 25.54 -5.83
CA LYS A 518 23.74 25.08 -6.87
C LYS A 518 25.04 24.52 -6.28
N ALA A 519 25.55 25.14 -5.21
CA ALA A 519 26.72 24.66 -4.50
C ALA A 519 26.44 23.30 -3.81
N ALA A 520 25.30 23.16 -3.14
CA ALA A 520 24.86 21.91 -2.52
C ALA A 520 24.69 20.78 -3.56
N MET A 521 24.12 21.08 -4.72
CA MET A 521 24.00 20.14 -5.83
C MET A 521 25.37 19.70 -6.35
N THR A 522 26.29 20.65 -6.58
CA THR A 522 27.66 20.35 -7.04
C THR A 522 28.40 19.45 -6.05
N ASN A 523 28.28 19.77 -4.76
CA ASN A 523 28.83 18.97 -3.67
C ASN A 523 28.26 17.55 -3.66
N ARG A 524 26.93 17.42 -3.72
CA ARG A 524 26.25 16.13 -3.73
C ARG A 524 26.70 15.24 -4.90
N THR A 525 26.78 15.78 -6.12
CA THR A 525 27.24 15.04 -7.29
C THR A 525 28.66 14.49 -7.08
N ARG A 526 29.58 15.32 -6.58
CA ARG A 526 30.95 14.89 -6.25
C ARG A 526 30.95 13.80 -5.18
N ASP A 527 30.22 14.04 -4.09
CA ASP A 527 30.25 13.20 -2.89
C ASP A 527 29.61 11.83 -3.16
N ALA A 528 28.53 11.78 -3.95
CA ALA A 528 27.92 10.54 -4.44
C ALA A 528 28.88 9.73 -5.33
N ALA A 529 29.59 10.39 -6.26
CA ALA A 529 30.58 9.71 -7.09
C ALA A 529 31.70 9.08 -6.24
N LEU A 530 32.21 9.80 -5.24
CA LEU A 530 33.23 9.28 -4.32
C LEU A 530 32.70 8.13 -3.45
N TRP A 531 31.47 8.26 -2.95
CA TRP A 531 30.79 7.22 -2.17
C TRP A 531 30.64 5.92 -2.95
N HIS A 532 30.18 6.03 -4.21
CA HIS A 532 30.00 4.90 -5.13
C HIS A 532 31.28 4.34 -5.72
N ASP A 533 32.41 5.03 -5.59
CA ASP A 533 33.73 4.57 -6.04
C ASP A 533 34.51 3.89 -4.90
N LYS A 534 34.32 4.33 -3.65
CA LYS A 534 35.17 3.91 -2.51
C LYS A 534 34.47 3.13 -1.42
N ALA A 535 33.20 3.44 -1.13
CA ALA A 535 32.47 2.80 -0.02
C ALA A 535 31.51 1.72 -0.52
N LEU A 536 30.59 2.07 -1.41
CA LEU A 536 29.64 1.16 -2.05
C LEU A 536 30.00 0.99 -3.52
N PHE A 537 31.19 0.43 -3.77
CA PHE A 537 31.71 0.24 -5.11
C PHE A 537 31.17 -1.00 -5.81
N SER A 538 31.22 -0.95 -7.14
CA SER A 538 30.92 -2.07 -8.04
C SER A 538 32.22 -2.77 -8.46
N THR A 539 32.11 -4.03 -8.89
CA THR A 539 33.16 -4.75 -9.61
C THR A 539 32.63 -5.19 -10.98
N ASP A 540 33.48 -5.82 -11.80
CA ASP A 540 33.07 -6.40 -13.09
C ASP A 540 31.96 -7.46 -12.95
N THR A 541 31.75 -8.00 -11.75
CA THR A 541 30.78 -9.08 -11.48
C THR A 541 29.66 -8.72 -10.54
N SER A 542 29.75 -7.58 -9.84
CA SER A 542 28.73 -7.16 -8.88
C SER A 542 28.45 -5.67 -9.00
N CYS A 543 27.17 -5.30 -9.09
CA CYS A 543 26.79 -3.90 -9.07
C CYS A 543 27.09 -3.24 -7.70
N SER A 544 27.18 -4.00 -6.61
CA SER A 544 27.59 -3.53 -5.29
C SER A 544 28.32 -4.63 -4.51
N GLU A 545 29.53 -4.38 -4.06
CA GLU A 545 30.32 -5.37 -3.31
C GLU A 545 29.88 -5.52 -1.85
N ALA A 546 29.16 -4.52 -1.33
CA ALA A 546 28.70 -4.51 0.05
C ALA A 546 27.24 -4.05 0.15
N ILE A 547 26.52 -4.61 1.12
CA ILE A 547 25.34 -3.96 1.69
C ILE A 547 25.69 -3.43 3.07
N PHE A 548 25.10 -2.31 3.49
CA PHE A 548 25.14 -1.93 4.89
C PHE A 548 23.77 -2.15 5.55
N VAL A 549 23.80 -2.53 6.82
CA VAL A 549 22.61 -2.85 7.61
C VAL A 549 22.50 -1.88 8.76
N TYR A 550 21.34 -1.24 8.92
CA TYR A 550 21.08 -0.31 10.01
C TYR A 550 19.58 -0.28 10.36
N ASP A 551 19.18 0.49 11.36
CA ASP A 551 17.78 0.64 11.77
C ASP A 551 17.32 2.10 11.62
N VAL A 552 16.21 2.31 10.92
CA VAL A 552 15.48 3.60 10.88
C VAL A 552 14.20 3.58 11.73
N GLY A 553 13.90 2.42 12.31
CA GLY A 553 12.79 2.19 13.22
C GLY A 553 13.10 2.69 14.62
N THR A 554 12.73 1.90 15.61
CA THR A 554 12.77 2.28 17.02
C THR A 554 13.70 1.39 17.85
N GLY A 555 14.50 0.53 17.21
CA GLY A 555 15.33 -0.45 17.89
C GLY A 555 14.55 -1.46 18.74
N GLY A 556 13.28 -1.73 18.41
CA GLY A 556 12.40 -2.61 19.18
C GLY A 556 11.80 -1.97 20.45
N ILE A 557 11.76 -0.64 20.51
CA ILE A 557 11.14 0.13 21.61
C ILE A 557 9.85 0.78 21.10
N PRO A 558 8.75 0.84 21.87
CA PRO A 558 7.54 1.51 21.41
C PRO A 558 7.73 3.02 21.21
N THR A 559 7.10 3.53 20.16
CA THR A 559 6.91 4.96 19.92
C THR A 559 5.43 5.23 19.70
N PHE A 560 4.87 6.14 20.48
CA PHE A 560 3.45 6.42 20.55
C PHE A 560 3.05 7.62 19.71
N ARG A 561 1.80 7.61 19.25
CA ARG A 561 1.20 8.77 18.56
C ARG A 561 0.90 9.94 19.51
N SER A 562 0.89 9.71 20.82
CA SER A 562 0.76 10.77 21.82
C SER A 562 2.13 11.19 22.34
N GLN A 563 2.33 12.50 22.47
CA GLN A 563 3.64 13.08 22.80
C GLN A 563 4.11 12.73 24.21
N ASP A 564 3.20 12.78 25.18
CA ASP A 564 3.45 12.54 26.60
C ASP A 564 3.97 11.13 26.87
N LEU A 565 3.37 10.12 26.22
CA LEU A 565 3.77 8.71 26.37
C LEU A 565 5.19 8.42 25.90
N ASN A 566 5.76 9.24 25.01
CA ASN A 566 7.13 9.05 24.52
C ASN A 566 8.20 9.52 25.51
N SER A 567 7.80 10.08 26.65
CA SER A 567 8.70 10.42 27.76
C SER A 567 8.72 9.33 28.84
N ASP A 568 7.87 8.30 28.73
CA ASP A 568 7.77 7.25 29.71
C ASP A 568 8.97 6.29 29.63
N PRO A 569 9.37 5.66 30.76
CA PRO A 569 10.40 4.62 30.75
C PRO A 569 10.03 3.48 29.80
N GLY A 570 10.98 3.10 28.92
CA GLY A 570 10.77 2.04 27.95
C GLY A 570 10.06 2.48 26.67
N SER A 571 9.95 3.79 26.42
CA SER A 571 9.48 4.37 25.16
C SER A 571 10.58 5.20 24.49
N THR A 572 10.41 5.51 23.19
CA THR A 572 11.32 6.41 22.45
C THR A 572 10.56 7.32 21.51
N THR A 573 11.16 8.45 21.15
CA THR A 573 10.72 9.26 20.01
C THR A 573 11.29 8.71 18.70
N PRO A 574 10.65 9.00 17.55
CA PRO A 574 11.20 8.64 16.25
C PRO A 574 12.59 9.23 16.03
N VAL A 575 13.41 8.52 15.26
CA VAL A 575 14.68 9.05 14.76
C VAL A 575 14.42 10.31 13.92
N ASN A 576 15.14 11.40 14.22
CA ASN A 576 15.09 12.62 13.43
C ASN A 576 16.06 12.51 12.24
N PRO A 577 15.60 12.62 10.99
CA PRO A 577 16.45 12.49 9.81
C PRO A 577 17.45 13.65 9.62
N THR A 578 17.32 14.74 10.37
CA THR A 578 18.22 15.91 10.32
C THR A 578 19.28 15.93 11.43
N THR A 579 19.26 14.93 12.33
CA THR A 579 20.29 14.77 13.36
C THR A 579 21.28 13.67 12.97
N SER A 580 22.39 13.57 13.70
CA SER A 580 23.63 12.85 13.39
C SER A 580 23.57 11.33 13.24
N GLN A 581 22.42 10.75 12.84
CA GLN A 581 22.38 9.35 12.40
C GLN A 581 22.71 9.27 10.92
N ALA A 582 24.02 9.29 10.63
CA ALA A 582 24.59 9.30 9.29
C ALA A 582 23.93 8.26 8.35
N GLY A 583 23.56 7.08 8.86
CA GLY A 583 22.88 6.01 8.11
C GLY A 583 21.58 6.43 7.43
N SER A 584 20.71 7.14 8.13
CA SER A 584 19.42 7.60 7.59
C SER A 584 19.56 8.54 6.38
N THR A 585 20.70 9.22 6.29
CA THR A 585 20.98 10.25 5.29
C THR A 585 21.68 9.71 4.04
N VAL A 586 22.30 8.51 4.12
CA VAL A 586 23.08 7.93 3.02
C VAL A 586 22.23 7.81 1.75
N ALA A 587 21.07 7.17 1.86
CA ALA A 587 20.22 6.95 0.70
C ALA A 587 19.59 8.24 0.14
N SER A 588 19.31 9.22 1.01
CA SER A 588 18.76 10.53 0.59
C SER A 588 19.79 11.41 -0.11
N TYR A 589 21.00 11.46 0.43
CA TYR A 589 22.06 12.30 -0.12
C TYR A 589 22.79 11.65 -1.29
N PHE A 590 23.19 10.37 -1.18
CA PHE A 590 23.96 9.69 -2.22
C PHE A 590 23.08 9.00 -3.29
N GLY A 591 21.77 8.88 -3.04
CA GLY A 591 20.81 8.32 -3.99
C GLY A 591 20.77 6.80 -4.04
N ASP A 592 21.25 6.14 -2.98
CA ASP A 592 21.30 4.68 -2.84
C ASP A 592 19.91 4.02 -2.71
N ALA A 593 19.85 2.73 -3.01
CA ALA A 593 18.66 1.90 -2.79
C ALA A 593 18.62 1.40 -1.35
N ASP A 594 17.54 1.66 -0.62
CA ASP A 594 17.43 1.42 0.82
C ASP A 594 16.09 0.80 1.23
N TYR A 595 16.15 -0.47 1.62
CA TYR A 595 15.01 -1.38 1.73
C TYR A 595 14.78 -1.76 3.18
N THR A 596 13.66 -1.36 3.75
CA THR A 596 13.21 -1.78 5.09
C THR A 596 12.57 -3.15 5.01
N VAL A 597 13.11 -4.09 5.79
CA VAL A 597 12.63 -5.47 5.89
C VAL A 597 12.32 -5.83 7.35
N PRO A 598 11.15 -6.43 7.63
CA PRO A 598 10.83 -6.95 8.96
C PRO A 598 11.55 -8.28 9.21
N ILE A 599 12.19 -8.40 10.37
CA ILE A 599 13.03 -9.56 10.74
C ILE A 599 12.56 -10.26 12.02
N GLY A 600 11.59 -9.69 12.73
CA GLY A 600 10.98 -10.31 13.90
C GLY A 600 10.11 -9.35 14.69
N GLN A 601 9.82 -9.70 15.94
CA GLN A 601 9.11 -8.86 16.89
C GLN A 601 9.57 -9.15 18.32
N VAL A 602 9.40 -8.19 19.22
CA VAL A 602 9.74 -8.30 20.64
C VAL A 602 8.58 -7.87 21.51
N HIS A 603 8.58 -8.35 22.75
CA HIS A 603 7.62 -7.90 23.76
C HIS A 603 7.98 -6.51 24.30
N TYR A 604 6.95 -5.74 24.65
CA TYR A 604 7.07 -4.57 25.50
C TYR A 604 5.83 -4.45 26.41
N PHE A 605 6.02 -3.88 27.59
CA PHE A 605 4.89 -3.53 28.45
C PHE A 605 4.28 -2.20 27.99
N SER A 606 3.02 -2.20 27.58
CA SER A 606 2.33 -0.97 27.16
C SER A 606 1.82 -0.17 28.36
N ASN A 607 2.19 1.11 28.40
CA ASN A 607 1.63 2.07 29.36
C ASN A 607 0.22 2.55 28.98
N VAL A 608 -0.33 2.06 27.86
CA VAL A 608 -1.70 2.35 27.42
C VAL A 608 -2.64 1.22 27.85
N THR A 609 -2.28 -0.03 27.56
CA THR A 609 -3.13 -1.20 27.88
C THR A 609 -2.78 -1.84 29.21
N PHE A 610 -1.62 -1.53 29.79
CA PHE A 610 -1.06 -2.18 30.98
C PHE A 610 -0.92 -3.71 30.79
N GLN A 611 -0.59 -4.13 29.58
CA GLN A 611 -0.36 -5.52 29.18
C GLN A 611 0.95 -5.64 28.41
N GLU A 612 1.46 -6.87 28.30
CA GLU A 612 2.52 -7.20 27.35
C GLU A 612 1.97 -7.19 25.92
N GLU A 613 2.61 -6.41 25.07
CA GLU A 613 2.26 -6.20 23.67
C GLU A 613 3.49 -6.48 22.79
N PHE A 614 3.34 -6.36 21.47
CA PHE A 614 4.41 -6.67 20.51
C PHE A 614 4.87 -5.44 19.73
N MET A 615 6.17 -5.27 19.60
CA MET A 615 6.82 -4.28 18.74
C MET A 615 7.54 -4.99 17.59
N PRO A 616 7.26 -4.64 16.32
CA PRO A 616 8.03 -5.15 15.19
C PRO A 616 9.51 -4.78 15.30
N VAL A 617 10.37 -5.67 14.80
CA VAL A 617 11.81 -5.44 14.61
C VAL A 617 12.10 -5.48 13.13
N THR A 618 12.66 -4.40 12.62
CA THR A 618 12.99 -4.22 11.21
C THR A 618 14.45 -3.79 11.06
N VAL A 619 14.99 -3.96 9.87
CA VAL A 619 16.30 -3.42 9.48
C VAL A 619 16.23 -2.89 8.06
N ASN A 620 17.15 -2.01 7.73
CA ASN A 620 17.36 -1.50 6.39
C ASN A 620 18.53 -2.22 5.74
N LEU A 621 18.33 -2.68 4.51
CA LEU A 621 19.38 -3.19 3.64
C LEU A 621 19.66 -2.11 2.60
N VAL A 622 20.90 -1.63 2.52
CA VAL A 622 21.25 -0.58 1.56
C VAL A 622 22.33 -1.05 0.62
N ALA A 623 22.09 -0.86 -0.67
CA ALA A 623 23.02 -1.17 -1.75
C ALA A 623 23.29 0.09 -2.58
N LYS A 624 24.41 0.06 -3.31
CA LYS A 624 24.79 1.13 -4.23
C LYS A 624 23.61 1.53 -5.14
N ARG A 625 23.46 2.83 -5.40
CA ARG A 625 22.57 3.34 -6.46
C ARG A 625 22.68 2.52 -7.76
N GLY A 626 21.54 2.03 -8.23
CA GLY A 626 21.36 1.14 -9.39
C GLY A 626 21.18 -0.33 -9.02
N CYS A 627 21.50 -0.76 -7.80
CA CYS A 627 21.43 -2.18 -7.42
C CYS A 627 20.07 -2.66 -6.93
N ASP A 628 19.00 -1.93 -7.23
CA ASP A 628 17.65 -2.22 -6.75
C ASP A 628 17.20 -3.65 -7.06
N PHE A 629 17.33 -4.09 -8.31
CA PHE A 629 16.87 -5.43 -8.70
C PHE A 629 17.74 -6.54 -8.11
N VAL A 630 19.04 -6.30 -7.92
CA VAL A 630 19.91 -7.22 -7.16
C VAL A 630 19.47 -7.32 -5.70
N LEU A 631 19.09 -6.20 -5.08
CA LEU A 631 18.64 -6.17 -3.69
C LEU A 631 17.26 -6.84 -3.53
N PHE A 632 16.35 -6.68 -4.49
CA PHE A 632 15.10 -7.42 -4.54
C PHE A 632 15.31 -8.93 -4.77
N ASN A 633 16.21 -9.31 -5.66
CA ASN A 633 16.57 -10.71 -5.87
C ASN A 633 17.17 -11.32 -4.59
N LEU A 634 17.96 -10.55 -3.83
CA LEU A 634 18.46 -10.97 -2.52
C LEU A 634 17.31 -11.18 -1.53
N VAL A 635 16.34 -10.27 -1.47
CA VAL A 635 15.16 -10.41 -0.61
C VAL A 635 14.38 -11.69 -0.93
N ASN A 636 14.18 -12.01 -2.22
CA ASN A 636 13.56 -13.27 -2.63
C ASN A 636 14.37 -14.49 -2.15
N ASP A 637 15.69 -14.49 -2.32
CA ASP A 637 16.54 -15.61 -1.89
C ASP A 637 16.55 -15.78 -0.36
N LEU A 638 16.44 -14.69 0.41
CA LEU A 638 16.27 -14.75 1.86
C LEU A 638 14.87 -15.26 2.24
N ALA A 639 13.83 -14.94 1.46
CA ALA A 639 12.48 -15.45 1.66
C ALA A 639 12.37 -16.95 1.35
N ASP A 640 12.98 -17.42 0.26
CA ASP A 640 13.02 -18.85 -0.12
C ASP A 640 13.71 -19.71 0.95
N LYS A 641 14.67 -19.13 1.67
CA LYS A 641 15.36 -19.76 2.80
C LYS A 641 14.62 -19.61 4.14
N GLY A 642 13.47 -18.93 4.15
CA GLY A 642 12.66 -18.69 5.35
C GLY A 642 13.27 -17.70 6.35
N ILE A 643 14.28 -16.92 5.92
CA ILE A 643 14.93 -15.87 6.74
C ILE A 643 14.02 -14.64 6.79
N LEU A 644 13.47 -14.24 5.64
CA LEU A 644 12.42 -13.22 5.52
C LEU A 644 11.07 -13.92 5.33
N LYS A 645 9.99 -13.36 5.88
CA LYS A 645 8.67 -14.00 5.90
C LYS A 645 7.57 -12.98 5.69
N THR A 646 6.46 -13.43 5.10
CA THR A 646 5.23 -12.65 5.04
C THR A 646 4.78 -12.23 6.44
N VAL A 647 4.47 -10.95 6.60
CA VAL A 647 3.97 -10.41 7.87
C VAL A 647 2.46 -10.42 7.94
N LEU A 648 1.92 -10.56 9.14
CA LEU A 648 0.48 -10.58 9.42
C LEU A 648 -0.10 -9.17 9.48
N THR A 649 -1.41 -9.04 9.30
CA THR A 649 -2.17 -7.85 9.70
C THR A 649 -2.52 -7.88 11.19
N GLY A 650 -2.92 -6.74 11.75
CA GLY A 650 -3.36 -6.63 13.13
C GLY A 650 -2.22 -6.40 14.13
N GLN A 651 -2.42 -6.82 15.38
CA GLN A 651 -1.55 -6.45 16.50
C GLN A 651 -0.12 -7.02 16.42
N GLN A 652 0.04 -8.21 15.86
CA GLN A 652 1.34 -8.90 15.75
C GLN A 652 1.80 -8.90 14.30
N ALA A 653 3.09 -8.63 14.08
CA ALA A 653 3.68 -8.72 12.74
C ALA A 653 4.00 -10.17 12.36
N PHE A 654 4.26 -11.04 13.34
CA PHE A 654 4.57 -12.44 13.14
C PHE A 654 3.72 -13.32 14.06
N ALA A 655 3.43 -14.55 13.61
CA ALA A 655 2.80 -15.54 14.48
C ALA A 655 3.72 -15.90 15.66
N SER A 656 3.11 -16.19 16.81
CA SER A 656 3.81 -16.55 18.06
C SER A 656 4.36 -17.98 18.07
#